data_AF-A0A2Z4VBH4-F1
#
_entry.id   AF-A0A2Z4VBH4-F1
#
_cell.length_a   1.000
_cell.length_b   1.000
_cell.length_c   1.000
_cell.angle_alpha   90.00
_cell.angle_beta   90.00
_cell.angle_gamma   90.00
#
_symmetry.space_group_name_H-M   'P 1'
#
loop_
_entity.id
_entity.type
_entity.pdbx_description
1 polymer ?
#
loop_
_entity_poly.entity_id
_entity_poly.type
_entity_poly.pdbx_seq_one_letter_code
_entity_poly.pdbx_strand_id
1 'polypeptide(L)'
;MNEFDDQYEAFRRLIKTHTPEQALATIKLFGMEEELARRIAERHQRETIEVRDKREPGSVVRNNRETWYVGPQDDDRCWPALRDLLGKQSWSDESVRDLDAASTKVVSMLDHPMAGEFSTRGLVVGYVQSGKTTNFTALIAKAADSGYKFFIVLAGVHNGLRRQTQLRLERQLVEPVIDQWHPLTAREGDFEPPAGNPAAFFGDKSQQHVLCVIKKNVPRLKKLKAWLEKAPDYLRNCPTLIIDDEADQASVASKSTNPLIREIIDLFPRGGYVGYTATPFANLLIDPAAKDLYPEDFVVNLPKPRGHFGTEVLFGREALDGEDPEDVPDGYDMIRSVPDDEVSLVRPGRGEIEGFVPEVDGALRTAVLYFWLVTAARRVRRHGTPHSTMLVHTSVSTLVHESFKAPLEAFRSRIAGKIVDADAALFAELRDLWDAETARVPGTEPDLGEDPVPFDALLPKLGGVVDDCRIIMDNSKSVERLDYETGPVVAIAVGGNTLSRGLTLEGLAVSYFVRGASTYDSLLQMGRWFGFREGYADLPRIWMTDELRDWFRHIATVESEMRRDIDLYMVEDKTPTSFAVRLRNHPALRITAPAKMRDAVKVGASYGGQRVQTRYFRSHDAAWLLGNREAAHALVDNSLRIAGARHEERGSEGRHVLRNVPYDLVLDFLERYRFHDKSMECDAKLLRTYIERRVRAAGGGALKRWNVAVIGNPLSGDTDRRYEFAPGIAVDRVVRAKLQTSGHDAADIKTLMSRRDAGVDLDLTGLSEVTEAALKVARRTQSPDTALLTLYPIDALSPSPANRALRSPLDAVDHVIGVGLVFPMPRGEDSKVEWYSADLSSVEDDEEEDFSLLFDEDDR
;
A
#
# COMPACT_ATOMS: atom_id res chain seq x y z
N MET A 1 13.30 38.12 -26.52
CA MET A 1 13.76 37.60 -25.22
C MET A 1 14.36 38.78 -24.47
N ASN A 2 14.03 38.91 -23.19
CA ASN A 2 14.52 39.98 -22.33
C ASN A 2 15.96 39.64 -21.90
N GLU A 3 16.85 40.62 -21.75
CA GLU A 3 18.24 40.42 -21.28
C GLU A 3 18.30 39.59 -19.98
N PHE A 4 17.28 39.72 -19.14
CA PHE A 4 17.08 38.90 -17.94
C PHE A 4 16.90 37.40 -18.22
N ASP A 5 16.15 37.02 -19.24
CA ASP A 5 15.88 35.60 -19.57
C ASP A 5 17.14 34.92 -20.13
N ASP A 6 17.88 35.62 -20.99
CA ASP A 6 19.14 35.10 -21.56
C ASP A 6 20.20 34.87 -20.46
N GLN A 7 20.28 35.80 -19.50
CA GLN A 7 21.18 35.68 -18.34
C GLN A 7 20.72 34.60 -17.36
N TYR A 8 19.40 34.40 -17.20
CA TYR A 8 18.87 33.31 -16.40
C TYR A 8 19.18 31.94 -17.03
N GLU A 9 19.07 31.79 -18.35
CA GLU A 9 19.48 30.57 -19.04
C GLU A 9 21.00 30.33 -18.97
N ALA A 10 21.82 31.39 -19.05
CA ALA A 10 23.25 31.28 -18.80
C ALA A 10 23.56 30.80 -17.37
N PHE A 11 22.81 31.30 -16.38
CA PHE A 11 22.87 30.82 -15.00
C PHE A 11 22.46 29.34 -14.87
N ARG A 12 21.36 28.93 -15.50
CA ARG A 12 20.90 27.53 -15.53
C ARG A 12 21.95 26.57 -16.13
N ARG A 13 22.68 27.00 -17.16
CA ARG A 13 23.80 26.20 -17.71
C ARG A 13 24.97 26.08 -16.74
N LEU A 14 25.29 27.15 -16.01
CA LEU A 14 26.39 27.15 -15.06
C LEU A 14 26.12 26.26 -13.84
N ILE A 15 24.88 26.18 -13.37
CA ILE A 15 24.53 25.28 -12.25
C ILE A 15 24.71 23.79 -12.59
N LYS A 16 24.92 23.39 -13.85
CA LYS A 16 25.32 22.00 -14.17
C LYS A 16 26.76 21.67 -13.78
N THR A 17 27.62 22.68 -13.71
CA THR A 17 29.07 22.54 -13.49
C THR A 17 29.56 23.21 -12.21
N HIS A 18 28.70 23.98 -11.56
CA HIS A 18 28.97 24.78 -10.37
C HIS A 18 27.77 24.68 -9.42
N THR A 19 27.96 24.84 -8.12
CA THR A 19 26.80 25.03 -7.22
C THR A 19 26.06 26.34 -7.55
N PRO A 20 24.79 26.53 -7.17
CA PRO A 20 24.06 27.79 -7.40
C PRO A 20 24.82 29.04 -6.93
N GLU A 21 25.48 28.96 -5.78
CA GLU A 21 26.32 30.02 -5.22
C GLU A 21 27.54 30.33 -6.10
N GLN A 22 28.23 29.27 -6.57
CA GLN A 22 29.39 29.38 -7.45
C GLN A 22 29.00 29.90 -8.84
N ALA A 23 27.84 29.49 -9.37
CA ALA A 23 27.31 29.98 -10.63
C ALA A 23 26.99 31.48 -10.55
N LEU A 24 26.32 31.93 -9.48
CA LEU A 24 26.08 33.36 -9.24
C LEU A 24 27.39 34.14 -9.11
N ALA A 25 28.38 33.62 -8.37
CA ALA A 25 29.69 34.25 -8.24
C ALA A 25 30.43 34.34 -9.58
N THR A 26 30.35 33.30 -10.39
CA THR A 26 30.98 33.24 -11.72
C THR A 26 30.38 34.27 -12.67
N ILE A 27 29.06 34.44 -12.67
CA ILE A 27 28.39 35.41 -13.55
C ILE A 27 28.66 36.85 -13.08
N LYS A 28 28.75 37.10 -11.76
CA LYS A 28 29.19 38.39 -11.21
C LYS A 28 30.61 38.76 -11.67
N LEU A 29 31.52 37.78 -11.77
CA LEU A 29 32.88 37.99 -12.31
C LEU A 29 32.88 38.42 -13.78
N PHE A 30 31.85 38.07 -14.56
CA PHE A 30 31.69 38.50 -15.96
C PHE A 30 30.97 39.86 -16.12
N GLY A 31 30.81 40.62 -15.03
CA GLY A 31 30.30 42.00 -15.09
C GLY A 31 28.79 42.16 -14.99
N MET A 32 28.07 41.14 -14.50
CA MET A 32 26.64 41.25 -14.21
C MET A 32 26.35 42.23 -13.07
N GLU A 33 25.40 43.14 -13.28
CA GLU A 33 24.94 44.07 -12.25
C GLU A 33 24.32 43.34 -11.03
N GLU A 34 24.57 43.87 -9.84
CA GLU A 34 24.20 43.23 -8.58
C GLU A 34 22.67 43.04 -8.42
N GLU A 35 21.88 43.98 -8.95
CA GLU A 35 20.42 43.90 -8.97
C GLU A 35 19.91 42.81 -9.92
N LEU A 36 20.60 42.57 -11.05
CA LEU A 36 20.25 41.52 -11.98
C LEU A 36 20.55 40.13 -11.39
N ALA A 37 21.71 39.99 -10.73
CA ALA A 37 22.09 38.77 -10.02
C ALA A 37 21.10 38.44 -8.88
N ARG A 38 20.64 39.46 -8.15
CA ARG A 38 19.60 39.31 -7.11
C ARG A 38 18.29 38.79 -7.69
N ARG A 39 17.84 39.37 -8.81
CA ARG A 39 16.60 38.92 -9.49
C ARG A 39 16.70 37.50 -10.05
N ILE A 40 17.88 37.09 -10.52
CA ILE A 40 18.14 35.71 -10.96
C ILE A 40 18.06 34.75 -9.77
N ALA A 41 18.67 35.10 -8.64
CA ALA A 41 18.59 34.31 -7.41
C ALA A 41 17.14 34.21 -6.90
N GLU A 42 16.40 35.32 -6.87
CA GLU A 42 14.98 35.34 -6.46
C GLU A 42 14.09 34.51 -7.40
N ARG A 43 14.33 34.55 -8.73
CA ARG A 43 13.61 33.70 -9.69
C ARG A 43 13.94 32.22 -9.47
N HIS A 44 15.22 31.88 -9.33
CA HIS A 44 15.65 30.51 -9.08
C HIS A 44 15.03 29.98 -7.79
N GLN A 45 15.10 30.75 -6.70
CA GLN A 45 14.49 30.41 -5.43
C GLN A 45 12.98 30.18 -5.55
N ARG A 46 12.26 31.02 -6.32
CA ARG A 46 10.84 30.82 -6.58
C ARG A 46 10.57 29.55 -7.39
N GLU A 47 11.33 29.27 -8.44
CA GLU A 47 11.16 28.06 -9.27
C GLU A 47 11.49 26.78 -8.48
N THR A 48 12.52 26.83 -7.63
CA THR A 48 12.89 25.82 -6.63
C THR A 48 11.76 25.56 -5.65
N ILE A 49 11.12 26.62 -5.14
CA ILE A 49 9.93 26.54 -4.28
C ILE A 49 8.73 25.99 -5.06
N GLU A 50 8.51 26.40 -6.30
CA GLU A 50 7.41 25.87 -7.12
C GLU A 50 7.61 24.40 -7.47
N VAL A 51 8.83 23.93 -7.74
CA VAL A 51 9.12 22.50 -7.92
C VAL A 51 8.89 21.72 -6.64
N ARG A 52 9.21 22.32 -5.48
CA ARG A 52 8.90 21.77 -4.16
C ARG A 52 7.39 21.72 -3.90
N ASP A 53 6.64 22.74 -4.32
CA ASP A 53 5.25 22.99 -3.96
C ASP A 53 4.23 22.57 -5.07
N LYS A 54 4.68 22.17 -6.27
CA LYS A 54 3.82 21.62 -7.35
C LYS A 54 3.02 20.43 -6.80
N ARG A 55 1.68 20.52 -6.89
CA ARG A 55 0.68 19.79 -6.10
C ARG A 55 0.84 18.25 -6.08
N GLU A 56 0.79 17.77 -4.83
CA GLU A 56 0.51 16.46 -4.20
C GLU A 56 1.31 15.18 -4.55
N PRO A 57 1.92 14.49 -3.55
CA PRO A 57 2.20 14.88 -2.14
C PRO A 57 3.64 15.35 -1.88
N GLY A 58 3.75 16.49 -1.18
CA GLY A 58 4.86 17.45 -1.04
C GLY A 58 6.06 17.00 -0.21
N SER A 59 7.29 17.28 -0.63
CA SER A 59 8.52 16.82 0.04
C SER A 59 8.82 17.52 1.37
N VAL A 60 9.19 16.79 2.43
CA VAL A 60 9.91 17.37 3.58
C VAL A 60 11.41 17.40 3.34
N VAL A 61 11.94 18.60 3.56
CA VAL A 61 13.34 18.97 3.61
C VAL A 61 14.00 18.40 4.86
N ARG A 62 15.16 17.75 4.69
CA ARG A 62 16.18 17.62 5.75
C ARG A 62 17.08 18.87 5.70
N ASN A 63 17.25 19.53 6.84
CA ASN A 63 18.32 20.52 7.09
C ASN A 63 18.38 21.75 6.17
N ASN A 64 17.26 22.38 5.79
CA ASN A 64 17.30 23.64 5.03
C ASN A 64 18.06 23.52 3.68
N ARG A 65 18.06 22.33 3.06
CA ARG A 65 18.66 22.13 1.73
C ARG A 65 17.81 22.85 0.68
N GLU A 66 18.37 23.87 0.05
CA GLU A 66 17.78 24.52 -1.12
C GLU A 66 17.70 23.51 -2.27
N THR A 67 16.53 23.36 -2.91
CA THR A 67 16.42 22.48 -4.07
C THR A 67 17.18 23.15 -5.23
N TRP A 68 18.12 22.42 -5.83
CA TRP A 68 19.01 22.96 -6.87
C TRP A 68 18.51 22.65 -8.29
N TYR A 69 17.60 21.69 -8.40
CA TYR A 69 17.09 21.20 -9.68
C TYR A 69 15.69 21.72 -9.94
N VAL A 70 15.56 22.57 -10.97
CA VAL A 70 14.28 23.18 -11.37
C VAL A 70 13.57 22.43 -12.50
N GLY A 71 14.14 21.31 -12.96
CA GLY A 71 13.67 20.53 -14.10
C GLY A 71 14.60 20.57 -15.31
N PRO A 72 14.22 19.88 -16.40
CA PRO A 72 15.03 19.75 -17.61
C PRO A 72 15.39 21.11 -18.25
N GLN A 73 16.53 21.14 -18.94
CA GLN A 73 17.06 22.29 -19.68
C GLN A 73 17.10 22.00 -21.20
N ASP A 74 17.24 23.06 -22.01
CA ASP A 74 17.20 22.97 -23.47
C ASP A 74 18.37 22.18 -24.09
N ASP A 75 19.50 22.09 -23.38
CA ASP A 75 20.71 21.37 -23.80
C ASP A 75 20.78 19.94 -23.22
N ASP A 76 19.77 19.50 -22.48
CA ASP A 76 19.65 18.12 -22.00
C ASP A 76 19.51 17.14 -23.17
N ARG A 77 20.02 15.92 -23.02
CA ARG A 77 20.01 14.91 -24.09
C ARG A 77 19.29 13.63 -23.67
N CYS A 78 19.44 13.20 -22.43
CA CYS A 78 18.91 11.93 -21.96
C CYS A 78 17.39 11.99 -21.75
N TRP A 79 16.90 12.96 -20.97
CA TRP A 79 15.47 13.10 -20.69
C TRP A 79 14.65 13.42 -21.94
N PRO A 80 15.03 14.37 -22.83
CA PRO A 80 14.28 14.63 -24.05
C PRO A 80 14.14 13.39 -24.95
N ALA A 81 15.20 12.58 -25.08
CA ALA A 81 15.16 11.36 -25.87
C ALA A 81 14.19 10.32 -25.28
N LEU A 82 14.17 10.17 -23.95
CA LEU A 82 13.20 9.32 -23.26
C LEU A 82 11.76 9.83 -23.44
N ARG A 83 11.54 11.13 -23.25
CA ARG A 83 10.22 11.77 -23.43
C ARG A 83 9.67 11.53 -24.84
N ASP A 84 10.50 11.72 -25.86
CA ASP A 84 10.11 11.53 -27.25
C ASP A 84 9.84 10.06 -27.58
N LEU A 85 10.55 9.12 -26.94
CA LEU A 85 10.28 7.68 -27.04
C LEU A 85 8.93 7.32 -26.41
N LEU A 86 8.63 7.83 -25.21
CA LEU A 86 7.36 7.57 -24.51
C LEU A 86 6.16 8.09 -25.32
N GLY A 87 6.28 9.28 -25.91
CA GLY A 87 5.23 9.83 -26.80
C GLY A 87 4.95 8.93 -28.02
N LYS A 88 5.96 8.24 -28.55
CA LYS A 88 5.78 7.25 -29.65
C LYS A 88 5.14 5.94 -29.17
N GLN A 89 5.22 5.63 -27.88
CA GLN A 89 4.64 4.44 -27.26
C GLN A 89 3.19 4.65 -26.79
N SER A 90 2.48 5.63 -27.37
CA SER A 90 1.08 5.96 -27.05
C SER A 90 0.82 6.41 -25.62
N TRP A 91 1.86 6.89 -24.90
CA TRP A 91 1.63 7.59 -23.63
C TRP A 91 0.89 8.90 -23.88
N SER A 92 -0.08 9.21 -23.04
CA SER A 92 -0.76 10.50 -23.10
C SER A 92 0.19 11.64 -22.70
N ASP A 93 -0.01 12.83 -23.26
CA ASP A 93 0.76 14.03 -22.89
C ASP A 93 0.66 14.34 -21.39
N GLU A 94 -0.50 14.05 -20.78
CA GLU A 94 -0.72 14.19 -19.34
C GLU A 94 0.16 13.23 -18.54
N SER A 95 0.16 11.94 -18.90
CA SER A 95 1.00 10.93 -18.24
C SER A 95 2.51 11.24 -18.32
N VAL A 96 2.95 11.79 -19.45
CA VAL A 96 4.35 12.23 -19.63
C VAL A 96 4.67 13.44 -18.74
N ARG A 97 3.74 14.40 -18.61
CA ARG A 97 3.91 15.56 -17.70
C ARG A 97 3.91 15.15 -16.24
N ASP A 98 3.07 14.21 -15.84
CA ASP A 98 3.04 13.69 -14.47
C ASP A 98 4.33 12.96 -14.13
N LEU A 99 4.82 12.13 -15.06
CA LEU A 99 6.12 11.49 -14.95
C LEU A 99 7.26 12.52 -14.84
N ASP A 100 7.22 13.57 -15.66
CA ASP A 100 8.18 14.68 -15.63
C ASP A 100 8.19 15.36 -14.26
N ALA A 101 7.02 15.77 -13.76
CA ALA A 101 6.89 16.42 -12.46
C ALA A 101 7.37 15.52 -11.31
N ALA A 102 6.92 14.26 -11.29
CA ALA A 102 7.27 13.32 -10.24
C ALA A 102 8.78 13.01 -10.21
N SER A 103 9.39 12.75 -11.37
CA SER A 103 10.84 12.47 -11.45
C SER A 103 11.70 13.71 -11.19
N THR A 104 11.27 14.90 -11.64
CA THR A 104 11.95 16.18 -11.32
C THR A 104 11.99 16.41 -9.82
N LYS A 105 10.89 16.12 -9.13
CA LYS A 105 10.82 16.21 -7.68
C LYS A 105 11.82 15.29 -6.99
N VAL A 106 11.93 14.02 -7.43
CA VAL A 106 12.90 13.09 -6.84
C VAL A 106 14.35 13.56 -7.08
N VAL A 107 14.69 14.05 -8.28
CA VAL A 107 16.02 14.64 -8.56
C VAL A 107 16.29 15.83 -7.65
N SER A 108 15.30 16.69 -7.41
CA SER A 108 15.44 17.87 -6.56
C SER A 108 15.74 17.55 -5.08
N MET A 109 15.47 16.31 -4.65
CA MET A 109 15.79 15.80 -3.31
C MET A 109 17.19 15.18 -3.21
N LEU A 110 17.85 14.95 -4.35
CA LEU A 110 19.24 14.50 -4.39
C LEU A 110 20.20 15.66 -4.09
N ASP A 111 21.41 15.33 -3.66
CA ASP A 111 22.47 16.31 -3.53
C ASP A 111 22.98 16.79 -4.90
N HIS A 112 23.51 18.02 -4.95
CA HIS A 112 24.11 18.54 -6.17
C HIS A 112 25.37 17.73 -6.52
N PRO A 113 25.58 17.26 -7.77
CA PRO A 113 26.70 16.37 -8.11
C PRO A 113 28.10 17.00 -7.90
N MET A 114 28.17 18.34 -7.94
CA MET A 114 29.40 19.11 -7.66
C MET A 114 29.63 19.41 -6.17
N ALA A 115 28.73 19.01 -5.26
CA ALA A 115 28.96 19.14 -3.83
C ALA A 115 30.20 18.33 -3.41
N GLY A 116 30.88 18.77 -2.34
CA GLY A 116 32.15 18.17 -1.90
C GLY A 116 32.03 16.68 -1.58
N GLU A 117 31.16 16.35 -0.63
CA GLU A 117 30.81 14.98 -0.23
C GLU A 117 29.31 14.94 0.10
N PHE A 118 28.66 13.82 -0.21
CA PHE A 118 27.27 13.55 0.16
C PHE A 118 26.97 12.04 0.22
N SER A 119 26.01 11.68 1.07
CA SER A 119 25.48 10.33 1.20
C SER A 119 23.96 10.39 1.35
N THR A 120 23.26 10.61 0.24
CA THR A 120 21.80 10.76 0.24
C THR A 120 21.13 9.39 0.38
N ARG A 121 20.10 9.27 1.22
CA ARG A 121 19.28 8.07 1.43
C ARG A 121 17.79 8.41 1.34
N GLY A 122 17.19 8.05 0.21
CA GLY A 122 15.78 8.31 -0.08
C GLY A 122 14.96 7.04 -0.31
N LEU A 123 13.64 7.16 -0.15
CA LEU A 123 12.66 6.15 -0.52
C LEU A 123 11.58 6.76 -1.39
N VAL A 124 11.25 6.11 -2.51
CA VAL A 124 10.15 6.46 -3.39
C VAL A 124 9.11 5.35 -3.33
N VAL A 125 7.89 5.73 -2.94
CA VAL A 125 6.77 4.83 -2.71
C VAL A 125 5.74 4.99 -3.83
N GLY A 126 5.70 4.03 -4.74
CA GLY A 126 4.69 3.96 -5.80
C GLY A 126 3.56 3.01 -5.46
N TYR A 127 2.49 2.95 -6.25
CA TYR A 127 1.51 1.86 -6.16
C TYR A 127 2.06 0.60 -6.83
N VAL A 128 1.51 -0.59 -6.50
CA VAL A 128 1.89 -1.85 -7.15
C VAL A 128 1.65 -1.75 -8.65
N GLN A 129 2.67 -2.01 -9.47
CA GLN A 129 2.60 -1.87 -10.94
C GLN A 129 2.22 -0.45 -11.46
N SER A 130 2.52 0.60 -10.70
CA SER A 130 2.23 2.01 -11.09
C SER A 130 3.20 2.64 -12.10
N GLY A 131 4.20 1.90 -12.58
CA GLY A 131 5.26 2.47 -13.43
C GLY A 131 6.48 3.01 -12.66
N LYS A 132 6.75 2.49 -11.45
CA LYS A 132 7.98 2.78 -10.66
C LYS A 132 9.25 2.71 -11.51
N THR A 133 9.36 1.68 -12.35
CA THR A 133 10.49 1.50 -13.27
C THR A 133 10.64 2.65 -14.26
N THR A 134 9.54 3.12 -14.83
CA THR A 134 9.55 4.29 -15.73
C THR A 134 9.95 5.55 -14.96
N ASN A 135 9.49 5.72 -13.72
CA ASN A 135 9.84 6.85 -12.87
C ASN A 135 11.35 6.87 -12.54
N PHE A 136 11.94 5.75 -12.11
CA PHE A 136 13.38 5.73 -11.86
C PHE A 136 14.20 5.82 -13.15
N THR A 137 13.67 5.37 -14.29
CA THR A 137 14.31 5.58 -15.60
C THR A 137 14.37 7.08 -15.93
N ALA A 138 13.29 7.81 -15.70
CA ALA A 138 13.25 9.27 -15.82
C ALA A 138 14.20 9.98 -14.83
N LEU A 139 14.27 9.49 -13.58
CA LEU A 139 15.24 9.96 -12.58
C LEU A 139 16.68 9.79 -13.08
N ILE A 140 17.04 8.61 -13.61
CA ILE A 140 18.37 8.33 -14.15
C ILE A 140 18.70 9.30 -15.30
N ALA A 141 17.79 9.46 -16.25
CA ALA A 141 17.98 10.35 -17.39
C ALA A 141 18.26 11.80 -16.95
N LYS A 142 17.45 12.34 -16.04
CA LYS A 142 17.61 13.71 -15.53
C LYS A 142 18.83 13.91 -14.66
N ALA A 143 19.15 12.92 -13.82
CA ALA A 143 20.36 12.95 -13.01
C ALA A 143 21.61 12.92 -13.90
N ALA A 144 21.59 12.14 -14.99
CA ALA A 144 22.66 12.09 -15.97
C ALA A 144 22.85 13.46 -16.65
N ASP A 145 21.77 14.06 -17.15
CA ASP A 145 21.77 15.40 -17.74
C ASP A 145 22.27 16.48 -16.76
N SER A 146 22.15 16.23 -15.45
CA SER A 146 22.58 17.13 -14.38
C SER A 146 24.00 16.88 -13.85
N GLY A 147 24.73 15.88 -14.36
CA GLY A 147 26.13 15.63 -14.02
C GLY A 147 26.40 14.42 -13.11
N TYR A 148 25.40 13.58 -12.83
CA TYR A 148 25.66 12.25 -12.24
C TYR A 148 26.35 11.34 -13.25
N LYS A 149 27.35 10.58 -12.79
CA LYS A 149 28.26 9.84 -13.67
C LYS A 149 28.01 8.34 -13.70
N PHE A 150 27.73 7.74 -12.54
CA PHE A 150 27.59 6.31 -12.41
C PHE A 150 26.23 5.92 -11.81
N PHE A 151 25.55 5.00 -12.48
CA PHE A 151 24.23 4.52 -12.11
C PHE A 151 24.29 3.01 -11.86
N ILE A 152 23.96 2.59 -10.63
CA ILE A 152 23.83 1.19 -10.26
C ILE A 152 22.36 0.91 -10.00
N VAL A 153 21.77 0.00 -10.76
CA VAL A 153 20.40 -0.47 -10.55
C VAL A 153 20.47 -1.87 -9.94
N LEU A 154 20.10 -1.97 -8.66
CA LEU A 154 19.90 -3.24 -7.98
C LEU A 154 18.53 -3.76 -8.40
N ALA A 155 18.53 -4.73 -9.32
CA ALA A 155 17.33 -5.44 -9.71
C ALA A 155 17.03 -6.57 -8.71
N GLY A 156 15.81 -7.10 -8.76
CA GLY A 156 15.39 -8.22 -7.91
C GLY A 156 16.31 -9.45 -7.96
N VAL A 157 16.04 -10.43 -7.10
CA VAL A 157 16.93 -11.58 -6.89
C VAL A 157 17.02 -12.55 -8.09
N HIS A 158 16.06 -12.53 -9.01
CA HIS A 158 16.00 -13.48 -10.13
C HIS A 158 16.55 -12.92 -11.44
N ASN A 159 17.16 -13.81 -12.24
CA ASN A 159 17.67 -13.51 -13.58
C ASN A 159 16.58 -12.93 -14.50
N GLY A 160 15.34 -13.41 -14.41
CA GLY A 160 14.21 -12.92 -15.19
C GLY A 160 13.92 -11.43 -14.97
N LEU A 161 13.78 -11.01 -13.70
CA LEU A 161 13.54 -9.60 -13.36
C LEU A 161 14.72 -8.74 -13.79
N ARG A 162 15.95 -9.19 -13.49
CA ARG A 162 17.15 -8.44 -13.84
C ARG A 162 17.28 -8.24 -15.35
N ARG A 163 17.02 -9.28 -16.15
CA ARG A 163 16.97 -9.20 -17.62
C ARG A 163 15.88 -8.25 -18.10
N GLN A 164 14.69 -8.30 -17.51
CA GLN A 164 13.59 -7.39 -17.85
C GLN A 164 13.96 -5.92 -17.57
N THR A 165 14.54 -5.62 -16.41
CA THR A 165 15.00 -4.28 -16.04
C THR A 165 16.13 -3.81 -16.95
N GLN A 166 17.11 -4.68 -17.25
CA GLN A 166 18.20 -4.37 -18.20
C GLN A 166 17.66 -4.03 -19.59
N LEU A 167 16.78 -4.87 -20.16
CA LEU A 167 16.19 -4.65 -21.48
C LEU A 167 15.42 -3.34 -21.55
N ARG A 168 14.67 -3.02 -20.49
CA ARG A 168 13.91 -1.77 -20.40
C ARG A 168 14.85 -0.57 -20.38
N LEU A 169 15.87 -0.57 -19.53
CA LEU A 169 16.83 0.53 -19.42
C LEU A 169 17.68 0.69 -20.68
N GLU A 170 18.09 -0.39 -21.33
CA GLU A 170 18.77 -0.31 -22.62
C GLU A 170 17.90 0.37 -23.68
N ARG A 171 16.66 -0.09 -23.85
CA ARG A 171 15.72 0.48 -24.85
C ARG A 171 15.35 1.93 -24.56
N GLN A 172 15.22 2.31 -23.28
CA GLN A 172 14.69 3.61 -22.88
C GLN A 172 15.78 4.67 -22.62
N LEU A 173 16.98 4.27 -22.18
CA LEU A 173 18.08 5.20 -21.87
C LEU A 173 19.22 5.11 -22.89
N VAL A 174 19.67 3.89 -23.21
CA VAL A 174 20.90 3.68 -23.96
C VAL A 174 20.67 3.82 -25.47
N GLU A 175 19.74 3.06 -26.04
CA GLU A 175 19.47 3.04 -27.48
C GLU A 175 19.12 4.43 -28.07
N PRO A 176 18.34 5.31 -27.39
CA PRO A 176 18.01 6.62 -27.93
C PRO A 176 19.20 7.59 -28.03
N VAL A 177 20.20 7.45 -27.16
CA VAL A 177 21.39 8.32 -27.07
C VAL A 177 22.64 7.50 -26.77
N ILE A 178 22.96 6.56 -27.66
CA ILE A 178 24.03 5.56 -27.44
C ILE A 178 25.41 6.17 -27.19
N ASP A 179 25.68 7.37 -27.71
CA ASP A 179 26.93 8.09 -27.47
C ASP A 179 27.07 8.59 -26.03
N GLN A 180 25.96 8.73 -25.29
CA GLN A 180 25.93 9.19 -23.91
C GLN A 180 26.14 8.08 -22.88
N TRP A 181 25.95 6.81 -23.23
CA TRP A 181 25.88 5.72 -22.25
C TRP A 181 26.95 4.64 -22.46
N HIS A 182 27.44 4.11 -21.35
CA HIS A 182 28.32 2.96 -21.30
C HIS A 182 27.73 1.88 -20.37
N PRO A 183 27.03 0.86 -20.89
CA PRO A 183 26.51 -0.23 -20.09
C PRO A 183 27.63 -1.21 -19.67
N LEU A 184 27.80 -1.43 -18.37
CA LEU A 184 28.75 -2.41 -17.81
C LEU A 184 28.20 -3.84 -17.81
N THR A 185 26.89 -3.99 -17.96
CA THR A 185 26.21 -5.27 -17.95
C THR A 185 25.38 -5.44 -19.21
N ALA A 186 25.25 -6.67 -19.70
CA ALA A 186 24.53 -7.01 -20.93
C ALA A 186 23.16 -7.63 -20.64
N ARG A 187 22.36 -7.89 -21.68
CA ARG A 187 21.04 -8.55 -21.62
C ARG A 187 21.09 -9.92 -20.95
N GLU A 188 22.09 -10.72 -21.35
CA GLU A 188 22.33 -12.06 -20.83
C GLU A 188 23.52 -12.05 -19.86
N GLY A 189 23.42 -12.85 -18.80
CA GLY A 189 24.39 -12.84 -17.71
C GLY A 189 24.21 -11.66 -16.74
N ASP A 190 24.96 -11.69 -15.65
CA ASP A 190 24.98 -10.65 -14.63
C ASP A 190 26.38 -10.02 -14.57
N PHE A 191 26.65 -9.14 -13.60
CA PHE A 191 27.93 -8.46 -13.48
C PHE A 191 29.10 -9.45 -13.43
N GLU A 192 29.94 -9.33 -14.46
CA GLU A 192 31.29 -9.87 -14.50
C GLU A 192 32.26 -8.69 -14.67
N PRO A 193 33.31 -8.58 -13.85
CA PRO A 193 34.26 -7.48 -13.92
C PRO A 193 34.84 -7.32 -15.34
N PRO A 194 34.71 -6.14 -15.97
CA PRO A 194 35.35 -5.88 -17.26
C PRO A 194 36.86 -6.08 -17.18
N ALA A 195 37.47 -6.52 -18.29
CA ALA A 195 38.93 -6.61 -18.39
C ALA A 195 39.55 -5.21 -18.30
N GLY A 196 40.46 -4.99 -17.35
CA GLY A 196 41.15 -3.71 -17.15
C GLY A 196 40.85 -3.02 -15.82
N ASN A 197 41.35 -1.79 -15.66
CA ASN A 197 41.17 -0.99 -14.44
C ASN A 197 39.84 -0.20 -14.51
N PRO A 198 39.00 -0.21 -13.46
CA PRO A 198 37.78 0.61 -13.38
C PRO A 198 37.98 2.10 -13.70
N ALA A 199 39.18 2.62 -13.47
CA ALA A 199 39.61 3.98 -13.83
C ALA A 199 39.26 4.39 -15.27
N ALA A 200 39.26 3.43 -16.22
CA ALA A 200 38.94 3.70 -17.63
C ALA A 200 37.50 4.20 -17.84
N PHE A 201 36.57 3.83 -16.95
CA PHE A 201 35.15 4.18 -17.05
C PHE A 201 34.82 5.49 -16.32
N PHE A 202 35.57 5.80 -15.25
CA PHE A 202 35.29 6.90 -14.34
C PHE A 202 36.22 8.12 -14.47
N GLY A 203 37.22 8.07 -15.34
CA GLY A 203 38.12 9.21 -15.55
C GLY A 203 37.47 10.41 -16.23
N ASP A 204 37.97 11.62 -15.94
CA ASP A 204 37.45 12.91 -16.45
C ASP A 204 37.36 13.01 -17.98
N LYS A 205 38.13 12.19 -18.71
CA LYS A 205 38.12 12.14 -20.18
C LYS A 205 36.93 11.35 -20.75
N SER A 206 36.31 10.47 -19.96
CA SER A 206 35.09 9.79 -20.37
C SER A 206 33.93 10.77 -20.28
N GLN A 207 33.25 11.03 -21.39
CA GLN A 207 32.03 11.85 -21.41
C GLN A 207 30.76 11.00 -21.20
N GLN A 208 30.86 9.67 -21.23
CA GLN A 208 29.70 8.77 -21.14
C GLN A 208 29.27 8.50 -19.69
N HIS A 209 27.96 8.45 -19.43
CA HIS A 209 27.39 7.94 -18.18
C HIS A 209 27.48 6.43 -18.13
N VAL A 210 27.85 5.89 -16.96
CA VAL A 210 28.06 4.45 -16.79
C VAL A 210 26.79 3.84 -16.17
N LEU A 211 26.25 2.79 -16.78
CA LEU A 211 25.05 2.09 -16.29
C LEU A 211 25.39 0.64 -15.93
N CYS A 212 25.00 0.19 -14.74
CA CYS A 212 25.22 -1.16 -14.26
C CYS A 212 23.92 -1.72 -13.66
N VAL A 213 23.37 -2.80 -14.23
CA VAL A 213 22.15 -3.46 -13.72
C VAL A 213 22.52 -4.84 -13.21
N ILE A 214 22.40 -5.02 -11.89
CA ILE A 214 22.90 -6.21 -11.20
C ILE A 214 21.82 -6.87 -10.35
N LYS A 215 21.92 -8.18 -10.13
CA LYS A 215 21.06 -8.85 -9.14
C LYS A 215 21.44 -8.45 -7.73
N LYS A 216 20.42 -8.38 -6.88
CA LYS A 216 20.56 -8.19 -5.44
C LYS A 216 20.93 -9.48 -4.71
N ASN A 217 22.07 -10.08 -5.05
CA ASN A 217 22.58 -11.28 -4.37
C ASN A 217 24.04 -11.13 -3.93
N VAL A 218 24.43 -11.89 -2.90
CA VAL A 218 25.73 -11.77 -2.24
C VAL A 218 26.93 -11.97 -3.20
N PRO A 219 26.97 -13.00 -4.07
CA PRO A 219 28.11 -13.21 -4.96
C PRO A 219 28.37 -12.03 -5.91
N ARG A 220 27.31 -11.47 -6.49
CA ARG A 220 27.42 -10.41 -7.51
C ARG A 220 27.79 -9.08 -6.86
N LEU A 221 27.20 -8.76 -5.70
CA LEU A 221 27.57 -7.59 -4.90
C LEU A 221 29.04 -7.65 -4.46
N LYS A 222 29.54 -8.82 -4.03
CA LYS A 222 30.97 -9.00 -3.68
C LYS A 222 31.89 -8.76 -4.89
N LYS A 223 31.53 -9.27 -6.08
CA LYS A 223 32.29 -9.04 -7.32
C LYS A 223 32.34 -7.56 -7.68
N LEU A 224 31.21 -6.86 -7.62
CA LEU A 224 31.14 -5.43 -7.89
C LEU A 224 31.98 -4.63 -6.90
N LYS A 225 31.82 -4.88 -5.60
CA LYS A 225 32.59 -4.23 -4.55
C LYS A 225 34.10 -4.39 -4.77
N ALA A 226 34.57 -5.63 -4.96
CA ALA A 226 35.98 -5.93 -5.18
C ALA A 226 36.55 -5.32 -6.47
N TRP A 227 35.70 -5.06 -7.47
CA TRP A 227 36.09 -4.34 -8.68
C TRP A 227 36.22 -2.83 -8.41
N LEU A 228 35.25 -2.22 -7.73
CA LEU A 228 35.25 -0.80 -7.39
C LEU A 228 36.42 -0.42 -6.46
N GLU A 229 36.78 -1.27 -5.50
CA GLU A 229 37.91 -1.08 -4.59
C GLU A 229 39.27 -0.91 -5.29
N LYS A 230 39.38 -1.26 -6.59
CA LYS A 230 40.61 -1.10 -7.38
C LYS A 230 40.84 0.32 -7.91
N ALA A 231 39.86 1.22 -7.78
CA ALA A 231 39.94 2.58 -8.33
C ALA A 231 39.49 3.68 -7.36
N PRO A 232 39.93 3.68 -6.09
CA PRO A 232 39.39 4.57 -5.05
C PRO A 232 39.52 6.07 -5.38
N ASP A 233 40.61 6.49 -6.02
CA ASP A 233 40.83 7.89 -6.39
C ASP A 233 39.82 8.41 -7.43
N TYR A 234 39.32 7.53 -8.30
CA TYR A 234 38.31 7.89 -9.30
C TYR A 234 36.92 7.93 -8.70
N LEU A 235 36.64 7.07 -7.70
CA LEU A 235 35.35 7.07 -7.01
C LEU A 235 35.13 8.34 -6.18
N ARG A 236 36.19 8.97 -5.67
CA ARG A 236 36.12 10.24 -4.91
C ARG A 236 35.42 11.37 -5.67
N ASN A 237 35.62 11.43 -6.99
CA ASN A 237 35.08 12.47 -7.85
C ASN A 237 33.92 11.96 -8.74
N CYS A 238 33.34 10.81 -8.44
CA CYS A 238 32.30 10.18 -9.26
C CYS A 238 30.94 10.28 -8.55
N PRO A 239 30.09 11.28 -8.88
CA PRO A 239 28.74 11.35 -8.35
C PRO A 239 27.95 10.13 -8.82
N THR A 240 27.54 9.31 -7.87
CA THR A 240 26.98 7.97 -8.10
C THR A 240 25.57 7.90 -7.55
N LEU A 241 24.66 7.32 -8.32
CA LEU A 241 23.28 7.06 -7.92
C LEU A 241 23.01 5.55 -7.95
N ILE A 242 22.64 5.02 -6.79
CA ILE A 242 22.24 3.63 -6.58
C ILE A 242 20.72 3.60 -6.46
N ILE A 243 20.07 2.84 -7.34
CA ILE A 243 18.63 2.64 -7.36
C ILE A 243 18.36 1.21 -6.92
N ASP A 244 17.55 1.05 -5.89
CA ASP A 244 17.15 -0.26 -5.37
C ASP A 244 15.69 -0.54 -5.74
N ASP A 245 15.48 -1.36 -6.76
CA ASP A 245 14.16 -1.76 -7.23
C ASP A 245 13.60 -2.87 -6.32
N GLU A 246 12.36 -2.71 -5.87
CA GLU A 246 11.74 -3.53 -4.82
C GLU A 246 12.60 -3.56 -3.54
N ALA A 247 12.87 -2.37 -3.01
CA ALA A 247 13.69 -2.15 -1.81
C ALA A 247 13.16 -2.91 -0.56
N ASP A 248 11.89 -3.33 -0.57
CA ASP A 248 11.24 -4.19 0.41
C ASP A 248 11.78 -5.64 0.38
N GLN A 249 12.19 -6.17 -0.77
CA GLN A 249 12.67 -7.56 -0.92
C GLN A 249 14.01 -7.80 -0.20
N ALA A 250 14.83 -6.75 -0.02
CA ALA A 250 16.10 -6.82 0.73
C ALA A 250 15.91 -7.28 2.17
N SER A 251 14.80 -6.86 2.76
CA SER A 251 14.52 -7.02 4.19
C SER A 251 14.27 -8.48 4.58
N VAL A 252 13.99 -9.35 3.60
CA VAL A 252 13.79 -10.79 3.79
C VAL A 252 15.12 -11.56 3.76
N ALA A 253 16.17 -11.02 3.11
CA ALA A 253 17.49 -11.66 2.96
C ALA A 253 18.58 -11.11 3.93
N SER A 254 18.18 -10.52 5.05
CA SER A 254 18.83 -9.33 5.63
C SER A 254 20.12 -9.50 6.46
N LYS A 255 20.74 -10.69 6.59
CA LYS A 255 22.01 -10.77 7.35
C LYS A 255 23.27 -10.43 6.57
N SER A 256 23.25 -10.57 5.24
CA SER A 256 24.46 -10.45 4.42
C SER A 256 24.33 -9.46 3.25
N THR A 257 23.15 -9.31 2.67
CA THR A 257 22.92 -8.43 1.50
C THR A 257 22.93 -6.94 1.85
N ASN A 258 22.15 -6.51 2.85
CA ASN A 258 22.10 -5.10 3.27
C ASN A 258 23.49 -4.56 3.69
N PRO A 259 24.30 -5.28 4.50
CA PRO A 259 25.67 -4.87 4.78
C PRO A 259 26.51 -4.63 3.52
N LEU A 260 26.43 -5.51 2.52
CA LEU A 260 27.19 -5.35 1.28
C LEU A 260 26.75 -4.14 0.46
N ILE A 261 25.45 -3.86 0.40
CA ILE A 261 24.94 -2.65 -0.27
C ILE A 261 25.48 -1.40 0.43
N ARG A 262 25.49 -1.37 1.76
CA ARG A 262 26.07 -0.27 2.54
C ARG A 262 27.56 -0.11 2.30
N GLU A 263 28.30 -1.22 2.31
CA GLU A 263 29.72 -1.21 2.01
C GLU A 263 30.01 -0.68 0.60
N ILE A 264 29.14 -0.94 -0.39
CA ILE A 264 29.25 -0.36 -1.74
C ILE A 264 28.94 1.13 -1.71
N ILE A 265 27.87 1.57 -1.03
CA ILE A 265 27.55 3.00 -0.87
C ILE A 265 28.73 3.76 -0.25
N ASP A 266 29.35 3.19 0.78
CA ASP A 266 30.48 3.77 1.51
C ASP A 266 31.76 3.90 0.66
N LEU A 267 31.85 3.25 -0.52
CA LEU A 267 32.95 3.45 -1.47
C LEU A 267 32.88 4.80 -2.20
N PHE A 268 31.72 5.46 -2.20
CA PHE A 268 31.46 6.70 -2.93
C PHE A 268 31.29 7.88 -1.97
N PRO A 269 32.27 8.80 -1.87
CA PRO A 269 32.11 10.05 -1.11
C PRO A 269 30.99 10.96 -1.64
N ARG A 270 30.53 10.73 -2.89
CA ARG A 270 29.42 11.43 -3.55
C ARG A 270 28.38 10.41 -4.02
N GLY A 271 27.76 9.72 -3.06
CA GLY A 271 26.83 8.62 -3.30
C GLY A 271 25.38 8.97 -2.92
N GLY A 272 24.43 8.65 -3.79
CA GLY A 272 23.00 8.65 -3.48
C GLY A 272 22.43 7.24 -3.53
N TYR A 273 21.56 6.89 -2.60
CA TYR A 273 20.78 5.65 -2.58
C TYR A 273 19.29 6.01 -2.59
N VAL A 274 18.55 5.51 -3.56
CA VAL A 274 17.09 5.70 -3.66
C VAL A 274 16.43 4.33 -3.81
N GLY A 275 15.70 3.93 -2.76
CA GLY A 275 14.85 2.74 -2.81
C GLY A 275 13.54 3.03 -3.53
N TYR A 276 13.09 2.12 -4.39
CA TYR A 276 11.76 2.12 -4.98
C TYR A 276 10.98 0.91 -4.45
N THR A 277 9.77 1.14 -3.96
CA THR A 277 8.92 0.05 -3.47
C THR A 277 7.44 0.41 -3.60
N ALA A 278 6.59 -0.61 -3.61
CA ALA A 278 5.16 -0.43 -3.37
C ALA A 278 4.77 -0.57 -1.89
N THR A 279 5.60 -1.23 -1.10
CA THR A 279 5.31 -1.67 0.27
C THR A 279 6.41 -1.19 1.22
N PRO A 280 6.40 0.09 1.62
CA PRO A 280 7.52 0.69 2.35
C PRO A 280 7.63 0.22 3.80
N PHE A 281 6.75 -0.68 4.26
CA PHE A 281 6.70 -1.22 5.61
C PHE A 281 8.08 -1.66 6.10
N ALA A 282 8.76 -2.52 5.33
CA ALA A 282 10.03 -3.07 5.77
C ALA A 282 11.12 -2.00 5.86
N ASN A 283 11.18 -1.06 4.91
CA ASN A 283 12.18 0.00 4.89
C ASN A 283 11.99 1.02 6.02
N LEU A 284 10.74 1.34 6.34
CA LEU A 284 10.41 2.32 7.38
C LEU A 284 10.39 1.71 8.80
N LEU A 285 10.37 0.38 8.91
CA LEU A 285 10.52 -0.33 10.18
C LEU A 285 11.99 -0.57 10.56
N ILE A 286 12.97 -0.32 9.68
CA ILE A 286 14.40 -0.36 10.01
C ILE A 286 14.71 0.63 11.14
N ASP A 287 15.55 0.25 12.11
CA ASP A 287 15.98 1.15 13.18
C ASP A 287 16.82 2.30 12.63
N PRO A 288 16.38 3.57 12.74
CA PRO A 288 17.20 4.69 12.30
C PRO A 288 18.54 4.77 13.05
N ALA A 289 18.62 4.19 14.26
CA ALA A 289 19.87 4.11 15.02
C ALA A 289 20.77 2.94 14.57
N ALA A 290 20.20 1.89 13.98
CA ALA A 290 20.99 0.90 13.27
C ALA A 290 21.48 1.56 11.98
N LYS A 291 22.80 1.62 11.76
CA LYS A 291 23.40 2.14 10.52
C LYS A 291 23.05 1.26 9.31
N ASP A 292 21.78 1.18 8.96
CA ASP A 292 21.20 0.35 7.91
C ASP A 292 20.62 1.24 6.78
N LEU A 293 19.89 0.68 5.82
CA LEU A 293 19.32 1.38 4.64
C LEU A 293 18.04 2.18 4.95
N TYR A 294 17.92 2.74 6.16
CA TYR A 294 16.79 3.60 6.52
C TYR A 294 16.80 4.87 5.63
N PRO A 295 15.65 5.33 5.10
CA PRO A 295 15.59 6.55 4.30
C PRO A 295 15.70 7.79 5.19
N GLU A 296 16.94 8.19 5.50
CA GLU A 296 17.24 9.30 6.41
C GLU A 296 16.94 10.68 5.82
N ASP A 297 16.97 10.83 4.49
CA ASP A 297 16.87 12.12 3.82
C ASP A 297 15.47 12.44 3.33
N PHE A 298 14.79 11.51 2.65
CA PHE A 298 13.44 11.75 2.14
C PHE A 298 12.63 10.47 1.94
N VAL A 299 11.30 10.62 2.02
CA VAL A 299 10.32 9.64 1.56
C VAL A 299 9.35 10.37 0.64
N VAL A 300 9.16 9.90 -0.59
CA VAL A 300 8.29 10.53 -1.59
C VAL A 300 7.24 9.55 -2.07
N ASN A 301 5.97 9.93 -1.94
CA ASN A 301 4.87 9.20 -2.57
C ASN A 301 4.73 9.62 -4.04
N LEU A 302 4.68 8.64 -4.94
CA LEU A 302 4.27 8.88 -6.31
C LEU A 302 2.74 9.00 -6.37
N PRO A 303 2.19 9.94 -7.18
CA PRO A 303 0.75 10.06 -7.34
C PRO A 303 0.17 8.80 -7.95
N LYS A 304 -1.09 8.49 -7.60
CA LYS A 304 -1.84 7.38 -8.20
C LYS A 304 -2.10 7.73 -9.67
N PRO A 305 -1.61 6.93 -10.64
CA PRO A 305 -1.94 7.19 -12.03
C PRO A 305 -3.44 7.02 -12.28
N ARG A 306 -4.03 7.87 -13.13
CA ARG A 306 -5.44 7.75 -13.51
C ARG A 306 -5.69 6.42 -14.26
N GLY A 307 -6.81 5.75 -13.96
CA GLY A 307 -7.14 4.44 -14.55
C GLY A 307 -6.33 3.26 -14.02
N HIS A 308 -5.48 3.46 -13.00
CA HIS A 308 -4.73 2.40 -12.36
C HIS A 308 -5.59 1.62 -11.35
N PHE A 309 -5.68 0.30 -11.52
CA PHE A 309 -6.34 -0.60 -10.58
C PHE A 309 -5.43 -0.88 -9.39
N GLY A 310 -5.67 -0.18 -8.29
CA GLY A 310 -5.02 -0.41 -7.00
C GLY A 310 -5.90 -1.22 -6.03
N THR A 311 -5.36 -1.48 -4.84
CA THR A 311 -6.03 -2.12 -3.70
C THR A 311 -7.38 -1.48 -3.39
N GLU A 312 -7.40 -0.15 -3.23
CA GLU A 312 -8.61 0.63 -2.96
C GLU A 312 -9.68 0.53 -4.06
N VAL A 313 -9.28 0.46 -5.33
CA VAL A 313 -10.23 0.39 -6.47
C VAL A 313 -10.96 -0.95 -6.50
N LEU A 314 -10.26 -2.03 -6.12
CA LEU A 314 -10.77 -3.39 -6.21
C LEU A 314 -11.45 -3.87 -4.92
N PHE A 315 -10.90 -3.52 -3.77
CA PHE A 315 -11.34 -4.04 -2.47
C PHE A 315 -12.02 -2.99 -1.59
N GLY A 316 -12.00 -1.72 -2.01
CA GLY A 316 -12.36 -0.59 -1.19
C GLY A 316 -11.38 -0.42 -0.02
N ARG A 317 -11.72 0.51 0.87
CA ARG A 317 -11.00 0.68 2.14
C ARG A 317 -11.94 1.12 3.24
N GLU A 318 -11.41 1.18 4.45
CA GLU A 318 -12.10 1.81 5.57
C GLU A 318 -11.87 3.32 5.58
N ALA A 319 -12.78 4.02 6.24
CA ALA A 319 -12.67 5.46 6.40
C ALA A 319 -11.54 5.78 7.36
N LEU A 320 -10.61 6.63 6.92
CA LEU A 320 -9.52 7.08 7.76
C LEU A 320 -9.99 8.20 8.69
N ASP A 321 -9.20 8.48 9.72
CA ASP A 321 -9.48 9.55 10.69
C ASP A 321 -9.76 10.89 9.99
N GLY A 322 -10.98 11.40 10.11
CA GLY A 322 -11.40 12.69 9.56
C GLY A 322 -12.12 12.63 8.20
N GLU A 323 -12.20 11.46 7.57
CA GLU A 323 -13.05 11.24 6.39
C GLU A 323 -14.48 10.89 6.80
N ASP A 324 -15.45 11.20 5.94
CA ASP A 324 -16.80 10.67 6.07
C ASP A 324 -16.82 9.23 5.56
N PRO A 325 -17.29 8.24 6.35
CA PRO A 325 -17.46 6.88 5.87
C PRO A 325 -18.34 6.71 4.63
N GLU A 326 -19.15 7.72 4.28
CA GLU A 326 -20.00 7.76 3.09
C GLU A 326 -19.25 8.22 1.83
N ASP A 327 -18.14 8.94 1.99
CA ASP A 327 -17.31 9.45 0.88
C ASP A 327 -16.18 8.48 0.48
N VAL A 328 -16.02 7.37 1.22
CA VAL A 328 -14.91 6.45 1.05
C VAL A 328 -15.26 5.37 0.02
N PRO A 329 -14.42 5.12 -0.99
CA PRO A 329 -14.68 4.11 -2.00
C PRO A 329 -14.83 2.70 -1.39
N ASP A 330 -15.96 2.05 -1.68
CA ASP A 330 -16.17 0.64 -1.34
C ASP A 330 -15.55 -0.33 -2.37
N GLY A 331 -14.89 0.21 -3.40
CA GLY A 331 -14.33 -0.56 -4.53
C GLY A 331 -15.40 -0.96 -5.54
N TYR A 332 -14.97 -1.45 -6.70
CA TYR A 332 -15.87 -2.06 -7.68
C TYR A 332 -16.27 -3.49 -7.26
N ASP A 333 -17.48 -3.92 -7.61
CA ASP A 333 -17.96 -5.29 -7.36
C ASP A 333 -17.33 -6.31 -8.33
N MET A 334 -16.00 -6.45 -8.23
CA MET A 334 -15.16 -7.33 -9.04
C MET A 334 -14.73 -8.61 -8.29
N ILE A 335 -15.00 -8.70 -6.99
CA ILE A 335 -14.56 -9.81 -6.14
C ILE A 335 -15.69 -10.83 -5.97
N ARG A 336 -15.39 -12.11 -6.16
CA ARG A 336 -16.33 -13.23 -6.01
C ARG A 336 -15.82 -14.14 -4.89
N SER A 337 -16.70 -14.43 -3.94
CA SER A 337 -16.39 -15.31 -2.82
C SER A 337 -16.29 -16.76 -3.31
N VAL A 338 -15.20 -17.43 -2.96
CA VAL A 338 -15.06 -18.89 -3.04
C VAL A 338 -15.48 -19.46 -1.70
N PRO A 339 -16.56 -20.26 -1.64
CA PRO A 339 -16.99 -20.95 -0.42
C PRO A 339 -15.90 -21.88 0.13
N ASP A 340 -15.80 -21.99 1.46
CA ASP A 340 -14.76 -22.79 2.12
C ASP A 340 -14.85 -24.29 1.77
N ASP A 341 -16.05 -24.81 1.52
CA ASP A 341 -16.26 -26.19 1.07
C ASP A 341 -15.69 -26.43 -0.35
N GLU A 342 -15.75 -25.42 -1.22
CA GLU A 342 -15.16 -25.49 -2.56
C GLU A 342 -13.62 -25.34 -2.55
N VAL A 343 -13.02 -24.76 -1.50
CA VAL A 343 -11.55 -24.65 -1.40
C VAL A 343 -10.89 -26.03 -1.41
N SER A 344 -11.52 -27.02 -0.76
CA SER A 344 -11.02 -28.40 -0.71
C SER A 344 -10.97 -29.08 -2.09
N LEU A 345 -11.80 -28.64 -3.04
CA LEU A 345 -11.84 -29.16 -4.41
C LEU A 345 -10.62 -28.74 -5.25
N VAL A 346 -9.93 -27.69 -4.84
CA VAL A 346 -8.85 -27.05 -5.61
C VAL A 346 -7.54 -26.95 -4.82
N ARG A 347 -7.55 -27.29 -3.53
CA ARG A 347 -6.40 -27.26 -2.64
C ARG A 347 -6.45 -28.47 -1.69
N PRO A 348 -5.44 -29.37 -1.72
CA PRO A 348 -5.36 -30.50 -0.80
C PRO A 348 -4.94 -30.06 0.62
N GLY A 349 -5.31 -30.85 1.63
CA GLY A 349 -4.76 -30.73 2.98
C GLY A 349 -3.30 -31.17 3.09
N ARG A 350 -2.65 -30.88 4.22
CA ARG A 350 -1.29 -31.36 4.51
C ARG A 350 -1.27 -32.88 4.58
N GLY A 351 -0.57 -33.52 3.65
CA GLY A 351 -0.46 -34.98 3.53
C GLY A 351 -1.29 -35.61 2.40
N GLU A 352 -2.14 -34.83 1.74
CA GLU A 352 -2.99 -35.27 0.62
C GLU A 352 -2.49 -34.80 -0.75
N ILE A 353 -1.28 -34.22 -0.77
CA ILE A 353 -0.69 -33.64 -1.99
C ILE A 353 -0.46 -34.71 -3.06
N GLU A 354 -0.03 -35.91 -2.65
CA GLU A 354 0.26 -37.00 -3.58
C GLU A 354 -1.05 -37.65 -4.05
N GLY A 355 -1.31 -37.59 -5.36
CA GLY A 355 -2.55 -38.11 -5.96
C GLY A 355 -3.73 -37.15 -5.97
N PHE A 356 -3.57 -35.91 -5.49
CA PHE A 356 -4.60 -34.88 -5.57
C PHE A 356 -4.93 -34.52 -7.02
N VAL A 357 -6.21 -34.51 -7.36
CA VAL A 357 -6.73 -34.05 -8.65
C VAL A 357 -7.81 -32.99 -8.39
N PRO A 358 -7.66 -31.77 -8.90
CA PRO A 358 -8.63 -30.71 -8.67
C PRO A 358 -9.92 -30.95 -9.46
N GLU A 359 -11.05 -30.56 -8.87
CA GLU A 359 -12.35 -30.61 -9.52
C GLU A 359 -12.69 -29.24 -10.13
N VAL A 360 -12.98 -29.21 -11.43
CA VAL A 360 -13.40 -28.00 -12.15
C VAL A 360 -14.92 -27.84 -12.01
N ASP A 361 -15.34 -27.49 -10.80
CA ASP A 361 -16.74 -27.23 -10.43
C ASP A 361 -16.91 -25.88 -9.72
N GLY A 362 -18.15 -25.52 -9.39
CA GLY A 362 -18.49 -24.35 -8.56
C GLY A 362 -17.86 -23.04 -9.06
N ALA A 363 -17.14 -22.36 -8.17
CA ALA A 363 -16.43 -21.11 -8.40
C ALA A 363 -15.35 -21.24 -9.47
N LEU A 364 -14.56 -22.32 -9.49
CA LEU A 364 -13.50 -22.50 -10.49
C LEU A 364 -14.10 -22.65 -11.89
N ARG A 365 -15.18 -23.43 -12.02
CA ARG A 365 -15.91 -23.59 -13.29
C ARG A 365 -16.45 -22.24 -13.79
N THR A 366 -17.09 -21.48 -12.89
CA THR A 366 -17.65 -20.16 -13.21
C THR A 366 -16.56 -19.18 -13.65
N ALA A 367 -15.42 -19.15 -12.95
CA ALA A 367 -14.28 -18.32 -13.28
C ALA A 367 -13.73 -18.63 -14.69
N VAL A 368 -13.59 -19.90 -15.05
CA VAL A 368 -13.10 -20.31 -16.39
C VAL A 368 -14.09 -19.96 -17.49
N LEU A 369 -15.39 -20.17 -17.28
CA LEU A 369 -16.42 -19.76 -18.26
C LEU A 369 -16.42 -18.24 -18.46
N TYR A 370 -16.37 -17.49 -17.36
CA TYR A 370 -16.32 -16.03 -17.41
C TYR A 370 -15.04 -15.53 -18.12
N PHE A 371 -13.89 -16.18 -17.91
CA PHE A 371 -12.65 -15.86 -18.63
C PHE A 371 -12.79 -15.95 -20.16
N TRP A 372 -13.47 -16.98 -20.66
CA TRP A 372 -13.73 -17.11 -22.09
C TRP A 372 -14.71 -16.05 -22.62
N LEU A 373 -15.74 -15.70 -21.84
CA LEU A 373 -16.66 -14.59 -22.18
C LEU A 373 -15.93 -13.24 -22.25
N VAL A 374 -15.11 -12.93 -21.25
CA VAL A 374 -14.29 -11.72 -21.22
C VAL A 374 -13.34 -11.67 -22.41
N THR A 375 -12.67 -12.78 -22.72
CA THR A 375 -11.77 -12.84 -23.88
C THR A 375 -12.52 -12.64 -25.20
N ALA A 376 -13.74 -13.18 -25.33
CA ALA A 376 -14.61 -12.93 -26.47
C ALA A 376 -15.00 -11.45 -26.58
N ALA A 377 -15.37 -10.81 -25.47
CA ALA A 377 -15.73 -9.39 -25.43
C ALA A 377 -14.56 -8.49 -25.84
N ARG A 378 -13.35 -8.81 -25.38
CA ARG A 378 -12.12 -8.11 -25.77
C ARG A 378 -11.82 -8.24 -27.27
N ARG A 379 -12.07 -9.43 -27.86
CA ARG A 379 -11.98 -9.63 -29.33
C ARG A 379 -13.04 -8.83 -30.10
N VAL A 380 -14.18 -8.53 -29.50
CA VAL A 380 -15.22 -7.66 -30.09
C VAL A 380 -14.77 -6.20 -30.07
N ARG A 381 -14.20 -5.72 -28.95
CA ARG A 381 -13.73 -4.34 -28.77
C ARG A 381 -12.57 -3.96 -29.72
N ARG A 382 -11.68 -4.91 -30.06
CA ARG A 382 -10.57 -4.72 -31.03
C ARG A 382 -9.60 -3.57 -30.72
N HIS A 383 -9.50 -3.16 -29.46
CA HIS A 383 -8.50 -2.20 -28.97
C HIS A 383 -7.98 -2.68 -27.60
N GLY A 384 -6.83 -2.16 -27.17
CA GLY A 384 -6.11 -2.64 -25.99
C GLY A 384 -5.14 -3.79 -26.28
N THR A 385 -4.59 -4.41 -25.24
CA THR A 385 -3.62 -5.51 -25.37
C THR A 385 -4.24 -6.75 -26.03
N PRO A 386 -3.57 -7.39 -27.00
CA PRO A 386 -4.07 -8.57 -27.69
C PRO A 386 -4.01 -9.85 -26.84
N HIS A 387 -3.28 -9.84 -25.72
CA HIS A 387 -3.13 -10.99 -24.82
C HIS A 387 -4.32 -11.08 -23.86
N SER A 388 -4.74 -12.29 -23.50
CA SER A 388 -5.77 -12.55 -22.49
C SER A 388 -5.33 -13.69 -21.60
N THR A 389 -5.14 -13.41 -20.32
CA THR A 389 -4.64 -14.38 -19.36
C THR A 389 -5.59 -14.55 -18.17
N MET A 390 -5.63 -15.77 -17.65
CA MET A 390 -6.26 -16.11 -16.38
C MET A 390 -5.19 -16.67 -15.45
N LEU A 391 -5.22 -16.26 -14.19
CA LEU A 391 -4.35 -16.80 -13.14
C LEU A 391 -5.14 -17.77 -12.27
N VAL A 392 -4.61 -18.98 -12.08
CA VAL A 392 -5.08 -19.94 -11.06
C VAL A 392 -3.95 -20.16 -10.06
N HIS A 393 -4.16 -19.69 -8.84
CA HIS A 393 -3.18 -19.80 -7.76
C HIS A 393 -3.82 -20.40 -6.51
N THR A 394 -3.53 -21.69 -6.27
CA THR A 394 -4.17 -22.47 -5.19
C THR A 394 -3.18 -23.02 -4.16
N SER A 395 -1.93 -23.31 -4.57
CA SER A 395 -0.90 -23.90 -3.70
C SER A 395 0.51 -23.39 -4.07
N VAL A 396 1.50 -23.67 -3.22
CA VAL A 396 2.93 -23.51 -3.54
C VAL A 396 3.54 -24.77 -4.18
N SER A 397 2.86 -25.91 -4.06
CA SER A 397 3.36 -27.20 -4.53
C SER A 397 3.30 -27.33 -6.05
N THR A 398 4.45 -27.60 -6.67
CA THR A 398 4.54 -27.89 -8.11
C THR A 398 3.71 -29.10 -8.53
N LEU A 399 3.62 -30.13 -7.68
CA LEU A 399 2.78 -31.30 -7.92
C LEU A 399 1.30 -30.95 -7.99
N VAL A 400 0.85 -30.03 -7.12
CA VAL A 400 -0.53 -29.54 -7.15
C VAL A 400 -0.78 -28.72 -8.41
N HIS A 401 0.17 -27.90 -8.86
CA HIS A 401 0.01 -27.15 -10.12
C HIS A 401 -0.15 -28.08 -11.31
N GLU A 402 0.73 -29.08 -11.42
CA GLU A 402 0.73 -30.04 -12.53
C GLU A 402 -0.58 -30.84 -12.61
N SER A 403 -1.24 -31.10 -11.48
CA SER A 403 -2.50 -31.84 -11.46
C SER A 403 -3.70 -31.06 -12.03
N PHE A 404 -3.61 -29.74 -12.20
CA PHE A 404 -4.66 -28.93 -12.86
C PHE A 404 -4.74 -29.12 -14.38
N LYS A 405 -3.64 -29.53 -15.03
CA LYS A 405 -3.56 -29.52 -16.50
C LYS A 405 -4.64 -30.40 -17.14
N ALA A 406 -4.70 -31.68 -16.76
CA ALA A 406 -5.63 -32.63 -17.35
C ALA A 406 -7.12 -32.29 -17.08
N PRO A 407 -7.54 -31.95 -15.84
CA PRO A 407 -8.91 -31.51 -15.57
C PRO A 407 -9.34 -30.27 -16.36
N LEU A 408 -8.48 -29.25 -16.48
CA LEU A 408 -8.78 -28.05 -17.25
C LEU A 408 -8.85 -28.33 -18.76
N GLU A 409 -7.97 -29.19 -19.31
CA GLU A 409 -8.01 -29.59 -20.73
C GLU A 409 -9.26 -30.40 -21.07
N ALA A 410 -9.66 -31.31 -20.17
CA ALA A 410 -10.90 -32.05 -20.29
C ALA A 410 -12.12 -31.12 -20.24
N PHE A 411 -12.11 -30.13 -19.34
CA PHE A 411 -13.17 -29.13 -19.26
C PHE A 411 -13.26 -28.28 -20.53
N ARG A 412 -12.13 -27.75 -21.02
CA ARG A 412 -12.05 -26.99 -22.28
C ARG A 412 -12.63 -27.80 -23.44
N SER A 413 -12.22 -29.06 -23.58
CA SER A 413 -12.68 -29.94 -24.67
C SER A 413 -14.19 -30.20 -24.61
N ARG A 414 -14.73 -30.42 -23.39
CA ARG A 414 -16.17 -30.59 -23.16
C ARG A 414 -16.96 -29.34 -23.57
N ILE A 415 -16.47 -28.14 -23.21
CA ILE A 415 -17.13 -26.88 -23.53
C ILE A 415 -17.02 -26.55 -25.02
N ALA A 416 -15.87 -26.81 -25.65
CA ALA A 416 -15.70 -26.66 -27.10
C ALA A 416 -16.72 -27.51 -27.88
N GLY A 417 -16.89 -28.79 -27.51
CA GLY A 417 -17.90 -29.66 -28.12
C GLY A 417 -19.32 -29.10 -28.00
N LYS A 418 -19.71 -28.64 -26.81
CA LYS A 418 -21.01 -28.02 -26.58
C LYS A 418 -21.24 -26.72 -27.37
N ILE A 419 -20.20 -25.92 -27.58
CA ILE A 419 -20.28 -24.70 -28.41
C ILE A 419 -20.51 -25.08 -29.88
N VAL A 420 -19.80 -26.10 -30.38
CA VAL A 420 -19.98 -26.62 -31.75
C VAL A 420 -21.40 -27.17 -31.95
N ASP A 421 -21.91 -27.88 -30.94
CA ASP A 421 -23.27 -28.45 -30.95
C ASP A 421 -24.37 -27.41 -30.72
N ALA A 422 -24.02 -26.15 -30.46
CA ALA A 422 -24.93 -25.07 -30.09
C ALA A 422 -25.86 -25.45 -28.91
N ASP A 423 -25.29 -26.06 -27.86
CA ASP A 423 -26.00 -26.52 -26.67
C ASP A 423 -26.79 -25.37 -26.01
N ALA A 424 -28.11 -25.44 -26.08
CA ALA A 424 -29.00 -24.37 -25.62
C ALA A 424 -28.86 -24.11 -24.10
N ALA A 425 -28.61 -25.15 -23.31
CA ALA A 425 -28.42 -25.03 -21.87
C ALA A 425 -27.13 -24.25 -21.54
N LEU A 426 -26.01 -24.58 -22.18
CA LEU A 426 -24.77 -23.84 -22.02
C LEU A 426 -24.91 -22.37 -22.44
N PHE A 427 -25.56 -22.08 -23.57
CA PHE A 427 -25.73 -20.69 -24.02
C PHE A 427 -26.64 -19.87 -23.11
N ALA A 428 -27.68 -20.47 -22.53
CA ALA A 428 -28.50 -19.80 -21.52
C ALA A 428 -27.67 -19.48 -20.27
N GLU A 429 -26.91 -20.45 -19.77
CA GLU A 429 -26.01 -20.26 -18.63
C GLU A 429 -24.96 -19.17 -18.86
N LEU A 430 -24.31 -19.16 -20.04
CA LEU A 430 -23.32 -18.15 -20.39
C LEU A 430 -23.93 -16.76 -20.50
N ARG A 431 -25.18 -16.64 -20.97
CA ARG A 431 -25.90 -15.36 -21.04
C ARG A 431 -26.21 -14.86 -19.64
N ASP A 432 -26.78 -15.71 -18.79
CA ASP A 432 -27.14 -15.35 -17.42
C ASP A 432 -25.88 -14.90 -16.65
N LEU A 433 -24.76 -15.61 -16.82
CA LEU A 433 -23.46 -15.23 -16.24
C LEU A 433 -22.99 -13.86 -16.77
N TRP A 434 -23.02 -13.64 -18.08
CA TRP A 434 -22.59 -12.38 -18.69
C TRP A 434 -23.43 -11.19 -18.22
N ASP A 435 -24.75 -11.32 -18.27
CA ASP A 435 -25.69 -10.27 -17.92
C ASP A 435 -25.61 -9.94 -16.42
N ALA A 436 -25.50 -10.96 -15.56
CA ALA A 436 -25.33 -10.76 -14.12
C ALA A 436 -24.01 -10.04 -13.77
N GLU A 437 -22.91 -10.42 -14.42
CA GLU A 437 -21.59 -9.86 -14.13
C GLU A 437 -21.39 -8.45 -14.68
N THR A 438 -21.88 -8.17 -15.89
CA THR A 438 -21.78 -6.83 -16.49
C THR A 438 -22.74 -5.82 -15.86
N ALA A 439 -23.87 -6.28 -15.29
CA ALA A 439 -24.76 -5.40 -14.53
C ALA A 439 -24.15 -4.94 -13.20
N ARG A 440 -23.27 -5.73 -12.58
CA ARG A 440 -22.60 -5.38 -11.30
C ARG A 440 -21.49 -4.35 -11.47
N VAL A 441 -20.82 -4.36 -12.63
CA VAL A 441 -19.79 -3.37 -12.98
C VAL A 441 -20.03 -2.90 -14.41
N PRO A 442 -20.89 -1.88 -14.60
CA PRO A 442 -21.17 -1.34 -15.92
C PRO A 442 -19.92 -0.67 -16.52
N GLY A 443 -19.61 -0.95 -17.79
CA GLY A 443 -18.50 -0.28 -18.49
C GLY A 443 -18.64 1.24 -18.57
N THR A 444 -19.87 1.75 -18.50
CA THR A 444 -20.20 3.18 -18.55
C THR A 444 -19.90 3.94 -17.25
N GLU A 445 -19.37 3.29 -16.22
CA GLU A 445 -18.93 3.99 -15.01
C GLU A 445 -17.90 5.08 -15.35
N PRO A 446 -17.99 6.29 -14.76
CA PRO A 446 -17.19 7.45 -15.16
C PRO A 446 -15.67 7.22 -15.15
N ASP A 447 -15.18 6.36 -14.25
CA ASP A 447 -13.75 6.08 -14.11
C ASP A 447 -13.27 4.89 -14.96
N LEU A 448 -14.20 4.12 -15.56
CA LEU A 448 -13.88 2.98 -16.45
C LEU A 448 -13.95 3.38 -17.92
N GLY A 449 -15.07 3.98 -18.34
CA GLY A 449 -15.23 4.55 -19.69
C GLY A 449 -15.18 3.54 -20.84
N GLU A 450 -15.70 2.33 -20.64
CA GLU A 450 -15.64 1.22 -21.59
C GLU A 450 -16.98 1.00 -22.33
N ASP A 451 -16.91 0.63 -23.61
CA ASP A 451 -18.10 0.34 -24.42
C ASP A 451 -18.78 -0.98 -23.99
N PRO A 452 -20.07 -0.98 -23.65
CA PRO A 452 -20.81 -2.20 -23.33
C PRO A 452 -20.86 -3.17 -24.53
N VAL A 453 -20.65 -4.46 -24.27
CA VAL A 453 -20.73 -5.50 -25.30
C VAL A 453 -21.94 -6.40 -25.04
N PRO A 454 -22.91 -6.49 -25.98
CA PRO A 454 -24.05 -7.38 -25.82
C PRO A 454 -23.62 -8.85 -25.97
N PHE A 455 -24.25 -9.75 -25.22
CA PHE A 455 -23.92 -11.18 -25.23
C PHE A 455 -23.91 -11.80 -26.64
N ASP A 456 -24.86 -11.41 -27.51
CA ASP A 456 -24.98 -11.95 -28.86
C ASP A 456 -23.75 -11.65 -29.74
N ALA A 457 -23.01 -10.58 -29.44
CA ALA A 457 -21.76 -10.26 -30.13
C ALA A 457 -20.59 -11.17 -29.72
N LEU A 458 -20.70 -11.88 -28.59
CA LEU A 458 -19.67 -12.79 -28.07
C LEU A 458 -19.70 -14.14 -28.79
N LEU A 459 -20.89 -14.63 -29.15
CA LEU A 459 -21.12 -15.97 -29.71
C LEU A 459 -20.22 -16.27 -30.92
N PRO A 460 -20.06 -15.37 -31.92
CA PRO A 460 -19.19 -15.64 -33.07
C PRO A 460 -17.70 -15.72 -32.74
N LYS A 461 -17.29 -15.26 -31.55
CA LYS A 461 -15.89 -15.27 -31.09
C LYS A 461 -15.59 -16.41 -30.14
N LEU A 462 -16.60 -16.90 -29.42
CA LEU A 462 -16.43 -17.83 -28.31
C LEU A 462 -15.74 -19.15 -28.71
N GLY A 463 -16.15 -19.77 -29.83
CA GLY A 463 -15.52 -21.01 -30.31
C GLY A 463 -14.01 -20.86 -30.50
N GLY A 464 -13.59 -19.84 -31.25
CA GLY A 464 -12.16 -19.56 -31.46
C GLY A 464 -11.43 -19.17 -30.17
N VAL A 465 -12.08 -18.54 -29.20
CA VAL A 465 -11.47 -18.24 -27.90
C VAL A 465 -11.16 -19.51 -27.12
N VAL A 466 -12.11 -20.44 -27.06
CA VAL A 466 -11.95 -21.71 -26.34
C VAL A 466 -10.89 -22.58 -27.02
N ASP A 467 -10.86 -22.61 -28.35
CA ASP A 467 -9.85 -23.35 -29.12
C ASP A 467 -8.43 -22.77 -28.95
N ASP A 468 -8.30 -21.44 -28.96
CA ASP A 468 -7.01 -20.76 -28.79
C ASP A 468 -6.47 -20.83 -27.34
N CYS A 469 -7.33 -21.15 -26.37
CA CYS A 469 -6.99 -21.14 -24.94
C CYS A 469 -6.03 -22.27 -24.55
N ARG A 470 -4.81 -21.89 -24.17
CA ARG A 470 -3.75 -22.80 -23.69
C ARG A 470 -3.76 -22.89 -22.16
N ILE A 471 -3.39 -24.05 -21.63
CA ILE A 471 -3.25 -24.27 -20.18
C ILE A 471 -1.76 -24.43 -19.90
N ILE A 472 -1.16 -23.44 -19.22
CA ILE A 472 0.29 -23.32 -19.05
C ILE A 472 0.62 -23.50 -17.57
N MET A 473 1.50 -24.47 -17.28
CA MET A 473 2.02 -24.68 -15.94
C MET A 473 3.31 -23.86 -15.79
N ASP A 474 3.24 -22.74 -15.07
CA ASP A 474 4.42 -21.89 -14.86
C ASP A 474 4.91 -22.04 -13.43
N ASN A 475 5.83 -22.99 -13.26
CA ASN A 475 6.47 -23.34 -12.00
C ASN A 475 8.00 -23.36 -12.16
N SER A 476 8.75 -23.46 -11.06
CA SER A 476 10.23 -23.42 -11.10
C SER A 476 10.86 -24.50 -11.99
N LYS A 477 10.16 -25.61 -12.25
CA LYS A 477 10.62 -26.74 -13.09
C LYS A 477 10.12 -26.67 -14.53
N SER A 478 9.24 -25.73 -14.86
CA SER A 478 8.57 -25.67 -16.16
C SER A 478 9.50 -25.19 -17.28
N VAL A 479 9.49 -25.93 -18.39
CA VAL A 479 10.20 -25.57 -19.63
C VAL A 479 9.33 -24.66 -20.51
N GLU A 480 8.00 -24.80 -20.41
CA GLU A 480 7.02 -24.02 -21.17
C GLU A 480 6.63 -22.76 -20.39
N ARG A 481 7.00 -21.58 -20.90
CA ARG A 481 6.70 -20.29 -20.29
C ARG A 481 5.80 -19.45 -21.18
N LEU A 482 5.10 -18.48 -20.59
CA LEU A 482 4.36 -17.48 -21.34
C LEU A 482 5.31 -16.64 -22.19
N ASP A 483 5.10 -16.69 -23.50
CA ASP A 483 5.82 -15.89 -24.49
C ASP A 483 4.83 -14.95 -25.19
N TYR A 484 5.05 -13.65 -25.01
CA TYR A 484 4.25 -12.59 -25.61
C TYR A 484 4.86 -12.03 -26.90
N GLU A 485 6.10 -12.44 -27.25
CA GLU A 485 6.81 -11.90 -28.42
C GLU A 485 6.35 -12.54 -29.74
N THR A 486 5.78 -13.75 -29.69
CA THR A 486 5.40 -14.54 -30.88
C THR A 486 3.95 -14.38 -31.33
N GLY A 487 3.17 -13.48 -30.70
CA GLY A 487 1.81 -13.12 -31.11
C GLY A 487 0.79 -13.10 -29.96
N PRO A 488 -0.51 -12.91 -30.25
CA PRO A 488 -1.56 -12.88 -29.24
C PRO A 488 -1.62 -14.18 -28.42
N VAL A 489 -1.76 -14.07 -27.10
CA VAL A 489 -1.77 -15.21 -26.17
C VAL A 489 -3.14 -15.29 -25.52
N VAL A 490 -3.79 -16.46 -25.56
CA VAL A 490 -4.95 -16.77 -24.71
C VAL A 490 -4.55 -17.93 -23.81
N ALA A 491 -4.41 -17.69 -22.50
CA ALA A 491 -3.88 -18.71 -21.60
C ALA A 491 -4.48 -18.69 -20.19
N ILE A 492 -4.66 -19.88 -19.63
CA ILE A 492 -4.86 -20.11 -18.20
C ILE A 492 -3.50 -20.52 -17.63
N ALA A 493 -2.90 -19.64 -16.84
CA ALA A 493 -1.65 -19.87 -16.15
C ALA A 493 -1.92 -20.44 -14.75
N VAL A 494 -1.41 -21.64 -14.48
CA VAL A 494 -1.49 -22.28 -13.16
C VAL A 494 -0.08 -22.33 -12.57
N GLY A 495 0.08 -21.87 -11.33
CA GLY A 495 1.39 -21.88 -10.70
C GLY A 495 1.41 -21.27 -9.31
N GLY A 496 2.63 -21.19 -8.76
CA GLY A 496 2.91 -20.77 -7.39
C GLY A 496 3.82 -19.55 -7.35
N ASN A 497 4.94 -19.65 -6.63
CA ASN A 497 5.79 -18.50 -6.34
C ASN A 497 6.38 -17.83 -7.60
N THR A 498 6.66 -18.59 -8.66
CA THR A 498 7.19 -18.06 -9.94
C THR A 498 6.22 -17.09 -10.62
N LEU A 499 4.90 -17.37 -10.56
CA LEU A 499 3.86 -16.44 -11.03
C LEU A 499 3.64 -15.27 -10.06
N SER A 500 3.89 -15.50 -8.76
CA SER A 500 3.78 -14.47 -7.73
C SER A 500 4.95 -13.47 -7.66
N ARG A 501 6.13 -13.79 -8.21
CA ARG A 501 7.32 -12.92 -8.23
C ARG A 501 8.06 -13.04 -9.58
N GLY A 502 8.03 -11.97 -10.38
CA GLY A 502 8.97 -11.80 -11.50
C GLY A 502 8.47 -12.02 -12.93
N LEU A 503 7.21 -12.40 -13.12
CA LEU A 503 6.59 -12.49 -14.44
C LEU A 503 5.41 -11.52 -14.56
N THR A 504 5.36 -10.78 -15.66
CA THR A 504 4.22 -9.92 -16.00
C THR A 504 3.17 -10.76 -16.73
N LEU A 505 1.95 -10.86 -16.18
CA LEU A 505 0.81 -11.49 -16.85
C LEU A 505 0.09 -10.46 -17.71
N GLU A 506 0.48 -10.36 -18.98
CA GLU A 506 -0.15 -9.41 -19.90
C GLU A 506 -1.60 -9.81 -20.18
N GLY A 507 -2.49 -8.82 -20.15
CA GLY A 507 -3.91 -9.05 -20.42
C GLY A 507 -4.64 -9.86 -19.35
N LEU A 508 -4.17 -9.85 -18.10
CA LEU A 508 -4.82 -10.56 -17.00
C LEU A 508 -6.26 -10.06 -16.82
N ALA A 509 -7.21 -10.97 -16.99
CA ALA A 509 -8.64 -10.69 -16.96
C ALA A 509 -9.36 -11.41 -15.82
N VAL A 510 -8.97 -12.64 -15.50
CA VAL A 510 -9.58 -13.43 -14.42
C VAL A 510 -8.52 -13.96 -13.49
N SER A 511 -8.75 -13.85 -12.18
CA SER A 511 -7.87 -14.43 -11.16
C SER A 511 -8.66 -15.34 -10.24
N TYR A 512 -8.20 -16.56 -10.03
CA TYR A 512 -8.72 -17.50 -9.05
C TYR A 512 -7.65 -17.74 -8.00
N PHE A 513 -7.89 -17.28 -6.77
CA PHE A 513 -6.87 -17.10 -5.74
C PHE A 513 -7.39 -17.52 -4.36
N VAL A 514 -7.00 -18.71 -3.92
CA VAL A 514 -7.41 -19.29 -2.61
C VAL A 514 -6.22 -19.65 -1.71
N ARG A 515 -5.05 -19.13 -2.05
CA ARG A 515 -3.84 -19.32 -1.26
C ARG A 515 -3.80 -18.29 -0.12
N GLY A 516 -3.65 -18.79 1.11
CA GLY A 516 -3.33 -17.96 2.27
C GLY A 516 -1.88 -17.44 2.23
N ALA A 517 -1.64 -16.28 2.84
CA ALA A 517 -0.29 -15.76 3.07
C ALA A 517 -0.22 -15.07 4.45
N SER A 518 0.92 -15.20 5.11
CA SER A 518 1.12 -14.74 6.50
C SER A 518 1.49 -13.26 6.60
N THR A 519 1.97 -12.65 5.50
CA THR A 519 2.45 -11.26 5.49
C THR A 519 1.79 -10.41 4.41
N TYR A 520 1.62 -9.12 4.71
CA TYR A 520 1.10 -8.13 3.76
C TYR A 520 1.96 -7.98 2.52
N ASP A 521 3.28 -8.06 2.66
CA ASP A 521 4.22 -7.95 1.55
C ASP A 521 4.00 -9.09 0.56
N SER A 522 3.88 -10.32 1.06
CA SER A 522 3.55 -11.48 0.24
C SER A 522 2.19 -11.32 -0.44
N LEU A 523 1.15 -10.90 0.28
CA LEU A 523 -0.19 -10.69 -0.30
C LEU A 523 -0.19 -9.67 -1.44
N LEU A 524 0.44 -8.50 -1.25
CA LEU A 524 0.51 -7.46 -2.27
C LEU A 524 1.36 -7.85 -3.47
N GLN A 525 2.46 -8.56 -3.25
CA GLN A 525 3.30 -9.05 -4.34
C GLN A 525 2.59 -10.14 -5.16
N MET A 526 1.74 -10.95 -4.53
CA MET A 526 0.94 -11.99 -5.17
C MET A 526 -0.23 -11.44 -5.99
N GLY A 527 -0.74 -10.25 -5.65
CA GLY A 527 -1.83 -9.58 -6.37
C GLY A 527 -1.44 -9.10 -7.76
N ARG A 528 -1.50 -9.99 -8.77
CA ARG A 528 -1.21 -9.64 -10.18
C ARG A 528 -2.32 -8.86 -10.88
N TRP A 529 -3.48 -8.78 -10.24
CA TRP A 529 -4.66 -8.08 -10.74
C TRP A 529 -4.59 -6.56 -10.55
N PHE A 530 -3.53 -6.01 -9.97
CA PHE A 530 -3.27 -4.58 -9.99
C PHE A 530 -2.77 -4.11 -11.37
N GLY A 531 -2.69 -2.80 -11.60
CA GLY A 531 -2.18 -2.23 -12.87
C GLY A 531 -3.25 -1.67 -13.81
N PHE A 532 -2.84 -1.30 -15.02
CA PHE A 532 -3.73 -0.72 -16.04
C PHE A 532 -4.51 -1.79 -16.81
N ARG A 533 -5.72 -1.46 -17.27
CA ARG A 533 -6.66 -2.36 -17.96
C ARG A 533 -7.26 -1.72 -19.21
N GLU A 534 -6.41 -1.20 -20.08
CA GLU A 534 -6.82 -0.44 -21.27
C GLU A 534 -7.71 -1.25 -22.21
N GLY A 535 -8.94 -0.78 -22.44
CA GLY A 535 -9.94 -1.38 -23.34
C GLY A 535 -10.72 -2.53 -22.72
N TYR A 536 -10.51 -2.82 -21.44
CA TYR A 536 -11.22 -3.87 -20.71
C TYR A 536 -11.34 -3.64 -19.21
N ALA A 537 -11.34 -2.38 -18.74
CA ALA A 537 -11.30 -2.03 -17.32
C ALA A 537 -12.50 -2.55 -16.51
N ASP A 538 -13.66 -2.74 -17.15
CA ASP A 538 -14.92 -3.21 -16.55
C ASP A 538 -15.02 -4.73 -16.38
N LEU A 539 -14.24 -5.47 -17.17
CA LEU A 539 -14.31 -6.92 -17.26
C LEU A 539 -13.56 -7.72 -16.18
N PRO A 540 -12.51 -7.23 -15.48
CA PRO A 540 -11.73 -8.09 -14.61
C PRO A 540 -12.53 -8.62 -13.43
N ARG A 541 -12.32 -9.89 -13.07
CA ARG A 541 -12.95 -10.51 -11.89
C ARG A 541 -11.96 -11.37 -11.12
N ILE A 542 -12.10 -11.37 -9.80
CA ILE A 542 -11.22 -12.11 -8.89
C ILE A 542 -12.06 -13.00 -7.99
N TRP A 543 -11.84 -14.31 -8.06
CA TRP A 543 -12.39 -15.31 -7.15
C TRP A 543 -11.40 -15.54 -6.01
N MET A 544 -11.83 -15.33 -4.78
CA MET A 544 -11.03 -15.60 -3.58
C MET A 544 -11.89 -15.89 -2.36
N THR A 545 -11.29 -16.40 -1.29
CA THR A 545 -11.99 -16.59 -0.02
C THR A 545 -12.35 -15.24 0.62
N ASP A 546 -13.39 -15.23 1.44
CA ASP A 546 -13.81 -14.02 2.18
C ASP A 546 -12.72 -13.51 3.12
N GLU A 547 -11.94 -14.42 3.70
CA GLU A 547 -10.79 -14.09 4.52
C GLU A 547 -9.76 -13.27 3.72
N LEU A 548 -9.37 -13.73 2.53
CA LEU A 548 -8.40 -13.03 1.67
C LEU A 548 -8.93 -11.66 1.22
N ARG A 549 -10.22 -11.56 0.92
CA ARG A 549 -10.88 -10.28 0.60
C ARG A 549 -10.77 -9.30 1.76
N ASP A 550 -11.07 -9.74 2.98
CA ASP A 550 -10.98 -8.92 4.19
C ASP A 550 -9.53 -8.47 4.44
N TRP A 551 -8.56 -9.38 4.23
CA TRP A 551 -7.13 -9.05 4.29
C TRP A 551 -6.73 -7.96 3.29
N PHE A 552 -7.11 -8.08 2.01
CA PHE A 552 -6.81 -7.06 1.00
C PHE A 552 -7.47 -5.71 1.29
N ARG A 553 -8.71 -5.70 1.80
CA ARG A 553 -9.40 -4.48 2.23
C ARG A 553 -8.71 -3.81 3.41
N HIS A 554 -8.26 -4.60 4.38
CA HIS A 554 -7.49 -4.08 5.50
C HIS A 554 -6.15 -3.50 5.02
N ILE A 555 -5.43 -4.20 4.14
CA ILE A 555 -4.18 -3.69 3.53
C ILE A 555 -4.42 -2.39 2.78
N ALA A 556 -5.51 -2.26 2.01
CA ALA A 556 -5.85 -1.01 1.31
C ALA A 556 -6.02 0.16 2.29
N THR A 557 -6.62 -0.11 3.45
CA THR A 557 -6.79 0.88 4.53
C THR A 557 -5.44 1.30 5.10
N VAL A 558 -4.59 0.33 5.44
CA VAL A 558 -3.25 0.60 5.99
C VAL A 558 -2.37 1.34 4.98
N GLU A 559 -2.41 0.95 3.70
CA GLU A 559 -1.67 1.63 2.64
C GLU A 559 -2.13 3.09 2.51
N SER A 560 -3.44 3.33 2.49
CA SER A 560 -3.99 4.68 2.41
C SER A 560 -3.64 5.51 3.65
N GLU A 561 -3.68 4.92 4.84
CA GLU A 561 -3.31 5.57 6.09
C GLU A 561 -1.83 5.95 6.07
N MET A 562 -0.95 5.03 5.71
CA MET A 562 0.48 5.28 5.60
C MET A 562 0.80 6.37 4.58
N ARG A 563 0.17 6.34 3.40
CA ARG A 563 0.39 7.40 2.40
C ARG A 563 -0.04 8.75 2.94
N ARG A 564 -1.22 8.82 3.55
CA ARG A 564 -1.70 10.04 4.20
C ARG A 564 -0.79 10.50 5.33
N ASP A 565 -0.27 9.59 6.13
CA ASP A 565 0.65 9.90 7.23
C ASP A 565 2.01 10.40 6.66
N ILE A 566 2.53 9.80 5.58
CA ILE A 566 3.70 10.31 4.84
C ILE A 566 3.40 11.74 4.36
N ASP A 567 2.24 11.96 3.73
CA ASP A 567 1.81 13.24 3.16
C ASP A 567 1.57 14.33 4.23
N LEU A 568 1.07 13.97 5.40
CA LEU A 568 0.90 14.87 6.54
C LEU A 568 2.23 15.23 7.18
N TYR A 569 3.10 14.24 7.37
CA TYR A 569 4.44 14.47 7.92
C TYR A 569 5.27 15.36 7.00
N MET A 570 5.04 15.21 5.69
CA MET A 570 5.52 16.00 4.58
C MET A 570 5.11 17.50 4.60
N VAL A 571 4.17 17.92 5.47
CA VAL A 571 3.76 19.33 5.61
C VAL A 571 4.31 19.98 6.89
N GLU A 572 4.73 19.19 7.88
CA GLU A 572 5.04 19.68 9.23
C GLU A 572 6.55 19.90 9.52
N ASP A 573 7.43 19.98 8.51
CA ASP A 573 8.90 20.12 8.66
C ASP A 573 9.54 19.03 9.55
N LYS A 574 9.04 17.80 9.45
CA LYS A 574 9.43 16.66 10.29
C LYS A 574 10.34 15.67 9.57
N THR A 575 11.52 15.38 10.11
CA THR A 575 12.47 14.45 9.49
C THR A 575 11.91 13.01 9.38
N PRO A 576 12.35 12.22 8.39
CA PRO A 576 11.99 10.80 8.30
C PRO A 576 12.21 10.04 9.61
N THR A 577 13.23 10.38 10.39
CA THR A 577 13.48 9.77 11.72
C THR A 577 12.31 9.97 12.69
N SER A 578 11.66 11.14 12.70
CA SER A 578 10.50 11.42 13.56
C SER A 578 9.23 10.70 13.08
N PHE A 579 9.14 10.46 11.77
CA PHE A 579 8.07 9.68 11.14
C PHE A 579 8.18 8.19 11.50
N ALA A 580 9.39 7.60 11.45
CA ALA A 580 9.62 6.21 11.87
C ALA A 580 9.11 5.91 13.28
N VAL A 581 9.32 6.83 14.23
CA VAL A 581 8.86 6.66 15.61
C VAL A 581 7.34 6.54 15.69
N ARG A 582 6.58 7.32 14.92
CA ARG A 582 5.12 7.20 14.87
C ARG A 582 4.68 5.95 14.13
N LEU A 583 5.28 5.68 12.97
CA LEU A 583 4.92 4.53 12.16
C LEU A 583 5.08 3.24 12.98
N ARG A 584 6.18 3.08 13.72
CA ARG A 584 6.40 1.93 14.63
C ARG A 584 5.35 1.79 15.72
N ASN A 585 4.66 2.87 16.09
CA ASN A 585 3.59 2.86 17.09
C ASN A 585 2.20 2.56 16.48
N HIS A 586 2.13 2.30 15.16
CA HIS A 586 0.90 2.09 14.42
C HIS A 586 0.32 0.68 14.63
N PRO A 587 -0.92 0.53 15.13
CA PRO A 587 -1.52 -0.78 15.44
C PRO A 587 -1.60 -1.72 14.24
N ALA A 588 -1.84 -1.18 13.04
CA ALA A 588 -2.05 -1.99 11.84
C ALA A 588 -0.78 -2.63 11.25
N LEU A 589 0.42 -2.27 11.74
CA LEU A 589 1.70 -2.85 11.30
C LEU A 589 2.07 -4.18 11.97
N ARG A 590 1.16 -4.72 12.80
CA ARG A 590 1.35 -5.94 13.59
C ARG A 590 1.50 -7.23 12.79
N ILE A 591 1.35 -7.21 11.47
CA ILE A 591 1.16 -8.40 10.62
C ILE A 591 2.31 -8.56 9.59
N THR A 592 3.44 -7.88 9.81
CA THR A 592 4.67 -8.15 9.05
C THR A 592 5.57 -9.11 9.83
N ALA A 593 5.75 -10.33 9.30
CA ALA A 593 6.71 -11.38 9.68
C ALA A 593 7.30 -11.29 11.12
N PRO A 594 6.88 -12.18 12.05
CA PRO A 594 7.41 -12.23 13.43
C PRO A 594 8.94 -12.27 13.52
N ALA A 595 9.62 -12.83 12.51
CA ALA A 595 11.09 -12.86 12.41
C ALA A 595 11.73 -11.46 12.27
N LYS A 596 11.07 -10.51 11.58
CA LYS A 596 11.54 -9.13 11.39
C LYS A 596 11.26 -8.25 12.61
N MET A 597 10.29 -8.63 13.43
CA MET A 597 10.01 -8.01 14.72
C MET A 597 10.99 -8.45 15.83
N ARG A 598 11.88 -9.43 15.60
CA ARG A 598 12.87 -9.84 16.60
C ARG A 598 14.01 -8.83 16.79
N ASP A 599 14.42 -8.16 15.71
CA ASP A 599 15.44 -7.09 15.75
C ASP A 599 14.82 -5.69 15.93
N ALA A 600 13.51 -5.54 15.67
CA ALA A 600 12.75 -4.34 16.00
C ALA A 600 12.24 -4.43 17.45
N VAL A 601 12.73 -3.55 18.32
CA VAL A 601 12.28 -3.33 19.71
C VAL A 601 10.81 -3.67 19.89
N LYS A 602 10.50 -4.63 20.80
CA LYS A 602 9.16 -5.03 21.30
C LYS A 602 8.08 -4.01 20.91
N VAL A 603 7.51 -4.16 19.72
CA VAL A 603 6.47 -3.25 19.24
C VAL A 603 5.17 -3.66 19.91
N GLY A 604 4.56 -2.73 20.63
CA GLY A 604 3.24 -2.93 21.17
C GLY A 604 2.34 -1.74 20.92
N ALA A 605 1.05 -1.97 21.09
CA ALA A 605 0.04 -0.98 20.74
C ALA A 605 0.18 0.29 21.58
N SER A 606 0.27 1.43 20.88
CA SER A 606 0.09 2.74 21.47
C SER A 606 -1.32 3.23 21.31
N TYR A 607 -2.13 3.09 22.35
CA TYR A 607 -3.44 3.72 22.38
C TYR A 607 -3.37 5.24 22.65
N GLY A 608 -2.17 5.80 22.87
CA GLY A 608 -2.01 7.22 23.26
C GLY A 608 -2.43 8.17 22.15
N GLY A 609 -3.43 9.03 22.41
CA GLY A 609 -3.98 9.95 21.41
C GLY A 609 -4.89 9.28 20.37
N GLN A 610 -5.20 8.00 20.53
CA GLN A 610 -6.07 7.23 19.64
C GLN A 610 -7.51 7.18 20.12
N ARG A 611 -8.39 6.82 19.17
CA ARG A 611 -9.78 6.43 19.42
C ARG A 611 -9.95 4.97 19.07
N VAL A 612 -10.49 4.19 19.99
CA VAL A 612 -10.74 2.76 19.84
C VAL A 612 -12.25 2.54 19.96
N GLN A 613 -12.86 1.76 19.08
CA GLN A 613 -14.31 1.56 19.10
C GLN A 613 -14.74 0.16 18.66
N THR A 614 -15.84 -0.33 19.22
CA THR A 614 -16.45 -1.59 18.80
C THR A 614 -17.13 -1.43 17.45
N ARG A 615 -16.79 -2.33 16.52
CA ARG A 615 -17.36 -2.39 15.17
C ARG A 615 -18.14 -3.68 14.90
N TYR A 616 -17.66 -4.80 15.45
CA TYR A 616 -18.22 -6.13 15.23
C TYR A 616 -18.97 -6.62 16.46
N PHE A 617 -20.12 -7.26 16.25
CA PHE A 617 -20.95 -7.82 17.31
C PHE A 617 -21.47 -9.22 16.94
N ARG A 618 -21.59 -10.10 17.94
CA ARG A 618 -22.25 -11.40 17.78
C ARG A 618 -23.75 -11.22 17.93
N SER A 619 -24.41 -10.74 16.87
CA SER A 619 -25.83 -10.33 16.92
C SER A 619 -26.80 -11.47 17.28
N HIS A 620 -26.39 -12.72 17.08
CA HIS A 620 -27.21 -13.90 17.36
C HIS A 620 -26.86 -14.63 18.68
N ASP A 621 -25.87 -14.14 19.43
CA ASP A 621 -25.44 -14.72 20.71
C ASP A 621 -26.08 -13.97 21.89
N ALA A 622 -27.23 -14.45 22.35
CA ALA A 622 -27.99 -13.82 23.44
C ALA A 622 -27.20 -13.74 24.76
N ALA A 623 -26.36 -14.73 25.06
CA ALA A 623 -25.58 -14.75 26.30
C ALA A 623 -24.45 -13.70 26.25
N TRP A 624 -23.80 -13.55 25.10
CA TRP A 624 -22.79 -12.52 24.87
C TRP A 624 -23.39 -11.10 24.98
N LEU A 625 -24.54 -10.86 24.34
CA LEU A 625 -25.24 -9.58 24.39
C LEU A 625 -25.70 -9.21 25.80
N LEU A 626 -26.27 -10.17 26.54
CA LEU A 626 -26.69 -9.98 27.93
C LEU A 626 -25.49 -9.60 28.82
N GLY A 627 -24.38 -10.34 28.71
CA GLY A 627 -23.17 -10.05 29.50
C GLY A 627 -22.61 -8.64 29.24
N ASN A 628 -22.61 -8.19 27.98
CA ASN A 628 -22.14 -6.85 27.62
C ASN A 628 -23.07 -5.74 28.15
N ARG A 629 -24.38 -5.96 28.13
CA ARG A 629 -25.35 -5.05 28.75
C ARG A 629 -25.16 -4.97 30.26
N GLU A 630 -25.05 -6.10 30.95
CA GLU A 630 -24.83 -6.14 32.39
C GLU A 630 -23.52 -5.43 32.79
N ALA A 631 -22.44 -5.62 32.00
CA ALA A 631 -21.19 -4.89 32.20
C ALA A 631 -21.38 -3.36 32.09
N ALA A 632 -22.11 -2.91 31.08
CA ALA A 632 -22.37 -1.49 30.86
C ALA A 632 -23.25 -0.87 31.95
N HIS A 633 -24.33 -1.57 32.36
CA HIS A 633 -25.19 -1.17 33.48
C HIS A 633 -24.37 -1.07 34.78
N ALA A 634 -23.56 -2.08 35.08
CA ALA A 634 -22.71 -2.08 36.27
C ALA A 634 -21.71 -0.92 36.28
N LEU A 635 -21.11 -0.57 35.13
CA LEU A 635 -20.21 0.58 35.03
C LEU A 635 -20.93 1.89 35.35
N VAL A 636 -22.11 2.12 34.76
CA VAL A 636 -22.90 3.35 34.96
C VAL A 636 -23.40 3.44 36.41
N ASP A 637 -23.99 2.37 36.94
CA ASP A 637 -24.49 2.31 38.32
C ASP A 637 -23.38 2.55 39.34
N ASN A 638 -22.24 1.89 39.19
CA ASN A 638 -21.12 2.06 40.12
C ASN A 638 -20.51 3.46 39.99
N SER A 639 -20.51 4.05 38.79
CA SER A 639 -20.04 5.43 38.58
C SER A 639 -20.91 6.46 39.30
N LEU A 640 -22.23 6.25 39.36
CA LEU A 640 -23.15 7.12 40.09
C LEU A 640 -22.99 7.05 41.61
N ARG A 641 -22.52 5.93 42.15
CA ARG A 641 -22.35 5.71 43.59
C ARG A 641 -21.05 6.30 44.15
N ILE A 642 -20.18 6.84 43.30
CA ILE A 642 -18.91 7.45 43.74
C ILE A 642 -19.19 8.74 44.51
N ALA A 643 -18.55 8.88 45.67
CA ALA A 643 -18.59 10.12 46.43
C ALA A 643 -18.05 11.31 45.60
N GLY A 644 -18.91 12.29 45.30
CA GLY A 644 -18.55 13.44 44.47
C GLY A 644 -18.67 13.21 42.96
N ALA A 645 -19.37 12.16 42.52
CA ALA A 645 -19.73 11.96 41.12
C ALA A 645 -20.40 13.21 40.56
N ARG A 646 -19.86 13.73 39.45
CA ARG A 646 -20.49 14.83 38.71
C ARG A 646 -21.17 14.25 37.49
N HIS A 647 -22.49 14.35 37.46
CA HIS A 647 -23.33 13.97 36.34
C HIS A 647 -23.75 15.24 35.60
N GLU A 648 -23.37 15.32 34.33
CA GLU A 648 -23.82 16.35 33.40
C GLU A 648 -24.88 15.74 32.50
N GLU A 649 -26.12 16.18 32.66
CA GLU A 649 -27.22 15.82 31.78
C GLU A 649 -27.30 16.82 30.63
N ARG A 650 -27.24 16.32 29.39
CA ARG A 650 -27.48 17.07 28.16
C ARG A 650 -28.65 16.45 27.42
N GLY A 651 -29.82 16.46 28.07
CA GLY A 651 -31.03 15.77 27.60
C GLY A 651 -31.49 16.18 26.18
N SER A 652 -31.28 17.44 25.79
CA SER A 652 -31.59 17.92 24.43
C SER A 652 -30.71 17.29 23.34
N GLU A 653 -29.58 16.70 23.70
CA GLU A 653 -28.62 16.05 22.80
C GLU A 653 -28.62 14.52 22.95
N GLY A 654 -29.41 13.98 23.88
CA GLY A 654 -29.43 12.56 24.22
C GLY A 654 -28.14 12.06 24.87
N ARG A 655 -27.46 12.91 25.65
CA ARG A 655 -26.15 12.59 26.25
C ARG A 655 -26.16 12.74 27.77
N HIS A 656 -25.44 11.84 28.44
CA HIS A 656 -25.09 11.97 29.85
C HIS A 656 -23.59 11.77 30.02
N VAL A 657 -22.92 12.63 30.78
CA VAL A 657 -21.48 12.52 31.07
C VAL A 657 -21.26 12.39 32.58
N LEU A 658 -20.63 11.30 32.99
CA LEU A 658 -20.19 11.01 34.34
C LEU A 658 -18.70 11.34 34.42
N ARG A 659 -18.33 12.36 35.22
CA ARG A 659 -16.94 12.81 35.31
C ARG A 659 -16.19 12.18 36.48
N ASN A 660 -14.87 12.09 36.32
CA ASN A 660 -13.91 11.68 37.35
C ASN A 660 -14.10 10.24 37.86
N VAL A 661 -14.62 9.36 37.01
CA VAL A 661 -14.75 7.92 37.26
C VAL A 661 -13.35 7.32 37.50
N PRO A 662 -13.10 6.64 38.64
CA PRO A 662 -11.87 5.91 38.91
C PRO A 662 -11.58 4.84 37.85
N TYR A 663 -10.30 4.67 37.50
CA TYR A 663 -9.87 3.74 36.46
C TYR A 663 -10.15 2.26 36.80
N ASP A 664 -10.25 1.90 38.08
CA ASP A 664 -10.59 0.55 38.54
C ASP A 664 -11.97 0.11 38.05
N LEU A 665 -12.96 1.00 38.05
CA LEU A 665 -14.28 0.69 37.47
C LEU A 665 -14.21 0.45 35.95
N VAL A 666 -13.29 1.15 35.26
CA VAL A 666 -13.05 0.94 33.83
C VAL A 666 -12.33 -0.39 33.57
N LEU A 667 -11.38 -0.76 34.42
CA LEU A 667 -10.72 -2.08 34.33
C LEU A 667 -11.71 -3.22 34.59
N ASP A 668 -12.57 -3.08 35.59
CA ASP A 668 -13.64 -4.05 35.89
C ASP A 668 -14.63 -4.17 34.73
N PHE A 669 -14.97 -3.05 34.08
CA PHE A 669 -15.79 -3.05 32.88
C PHE A 669 -15.10 -3.80 31.73
N LEU A 670 -13.83 -3.48 31.43
CA LEU A 670 -13.06 -4.13 30.36
C LEU A 670 -12.82 -5.62 30.62
N GLU A 671 -12.86 -6.07 31.88
CA GLU A 671 -12.79 -7.48 32.24
C GLU A 671 -14.09 -8.24 31.95
N ARG A 672 -15.24 -7.57 32.12
CA ARG A 672 -16.57 -8.20 31.96
C ARG A 672 -17.12 -8.04 30.55
N TYR A 673 -16.84 -6.92 29.91
CA TYR A 673 -17.26 -6.63 28.55
C TYR A 673 -16.46 -7.48 27.56
N ARG A 674 -17.18 -8.24 26.73
CA ARG A 674 -16.60 -9.12 25.71
C ARG A 674 -16.54 -8.37 24.39
N PHE A 675 -15.33 -8.20 23.86
CA PHE A 675 -15.13 -7.72 22.50
C PHE A 675 -15.24 -8.88 21.50
N HIS A 676 -15.57 -8.57 20.25
CA HIS A 676 -15.59 -9.55 19.17
C HIS A 676 -14.16 -9.79 18.66
N ASP A 677 -13.81 -11.03 18.30
CA ASP A 677 -12.44 -11.43 17.93
C ASP A 677 -11.89 -10.67 16.69
N LYS A 678 -12.75 -10.37 15.71
CA LYS A 678 -12.47 -9.46 14.59
C LYS A 678 -12.10 -8.01 14.99
N SER A 679 -12.35 -7.57 16.22
CA SER A 679 -12.00 -6.23 16.70
C SER A 679 -10.59 -6.21 17.30
N MET A 680 -9.55 -6.40 16.47
CA MET A 680 -8.15 -6.55 16.93
C MET A 680 -7.62 -5.37 17.75
N GLU A 681 -8.15 -4.16 17.52
CA GLU A 681 -7.81 -2.95 18.27
C GLU A 681 -8.46 -2.89 19.66
N CYS A 682 -9.49 -3.69 19.89
CA CYS A 682 -10.30 -3.72 21.11
C CYS A 682 -9.99 -4.94 21.99
N ASP A 683 -8.74 -5.42 22.02
CA ASP A 683 -8.39 -6.53 22.91
C ASP A 683 -8.41 -6.08 24.39
N ALA A 684 -9.28 -6.71 25.19
CA ALA A 684 -9.47 -6.37 26.60
C ALA A 684 -8.18 -6.49 27.43
N LYS A 685 -7.34 -7.51 27.17
CA LYS A 685 -6.09 -7.73 27.92
C LYS A 685 -5.08 -6.64 27.60
N LEU A 686 -4.95 -6.26 26.32
CA LEU A 686 -4.07 -5.19 25.87
C LEU A 686 -4.52 -3.83 26.42
N LEU A 687 -5.82 -3.53 26.35
CA LEU A 687 -6.38 -2.28 26.88
C LEU A 687 -6.16 -2.16 28.40
N ARG A 688 -6.46 -3.21 29.17
CA ARG A 688 -6.24 -3.22 30.63
C ARG A 688 -4.76 -3.02 30.98
N THR A 689 -3.88 -3.78 30.33
CA THR A 689 -2.43 -3.70 30.57
C THR A 689 -1.91 -2.29 30.28
N TYR A 690 -2.37 -1.67 29.19
CA TYR A 690 -2.00 -0.31 28.84
C TYR A 690 -2.43 0.70 29.91
N ILE A 691 -3.70 0.64 30.35
CA ILE A 691 -4.26 1.54 31.37
C ILE A 691 -3.49 1.38 32.69
N GLU A 692 -3.27 0.15 33.15
CA GLU A 692 -2.54 -0.12 34.40
C GLU A 692 -1.12 0.45 34.38
N ARG A 693 -0.41 0.34 33.26
CA ARG A 693 0.95 0.87 33.14
C ARG A 693 0.97 2.40 33.12
N ARG A 694 0.08 3.05 32.36
CA ARG A 694 -0.07 4.52 32.35
C ARG A 694 -0.40 5.06 33.74
N VAL A 695 -1.21 4.34 34.51
CA VAL A 695 -1.54 4.66 35.92
C VAL A 695 -0.33 4.52 36.84
N ARG A 696 0.54 3.53 36.61
CA ARG A 696 1.73 3.23 37.43
C ARG A 696 3.00 3.99 37.01
N ALA A 697 2.97 4.76 35.93
CA ALA A 697 4.13 5.48 35.41
C ALA A 697 4.74 6.45 36.43
N ALA A 698 6.07 6.56 36.43
CA ALA A 698 6.81 7.50 37.28
C ALA A 698 6.42 8.97 36.97
N GLY A 699 6.45 9.85 37.98
CA GLY A 699 6.07 11.26 37.81
C GLY A 699 4.59 11.60 38.06
N GLY A 700 3.78 10.66 38.57
CA GLY A 700 2.41 10.94 39.03
C GLY A 700 1.30 10.13 38.37
N GLY A 701 1.59 9.40 37.27
CA GLY A 701 0.68 8.49 36.55
C GLY A 701 -0.54 9.16 35.88
N ALA A 702 -0.80 8.84 34.61
CA ALA A 702 -1.96 9.32 33.85
C ALA A 702 -3.11 8.29 33.88
N LEU A 703 -4.30 8.63 33.35
CA LEU A 703 -5.46 7.74 33.22
C LEU A 703 -6.06 7.23 34.55
N LYS A 704 -5.70 7.84 35.69
CA LYS A 704 -6.31 7.51 36.99
C LYS A 704 -7.80 7.87 37.06
N ARG A 705 -8.22 8.78 36.19
CA ARG A 705 -9.58 9.29 36.08
C ARG A 705 -10.05 9.16 34.64
N TRP A 706 -11.34 8.85 34.52
CA TRP A 706 -12.05 8.68 33.28
C TRP A 706 -13.33 9.50 33.31
N ASN A 707 -13.77 9.94 32.14
CA ASN A 707 -15.15 10.36 31.92
C ASN A 707 -15.88 9.19 31.26
N VAL A 708 -17.09 8.88 31.72
CA VAL A 708 -17.96 7.87 31.12
C VAL A 708 -19.18 8.57 30.56
N ALA A 709 -19.44 8.43 29.26
CA ALA A 709 -20.56 9.07 28.61
C ALA A 709 -21.53 8.06 28.01
N VAL A 710 -22.82 8.24 28.29
CA VAL A 710 -23.91 7.51 27.64
C VAL A 710 -24.38 8.34 26.46
N ILE A 711 -24.40 7.71 25.28
CA ILE A 711 -24.65 8.34 24.00
C ILE A 711 -25.87 7.68 23.35
N GLY A 712 -26.96 8.43 23.22
CA GLY A 712 -28.14 8.00 22.47
C GLY A 712 -28.78 9.14 21.70
N ASN A 713 -30.02 8.93 21.30
CA ASN A 713 -30.90 9.97 20.77
C ASN A 713 -31.61 10.69 21.93
N PRO A 714 -32.03 11.96 21.74
CA PRO A 714 -32.88 12.65 22.70
C PRO A 714 -34.16 11.86 22.97
N LEU A 715 -34.61 11.85 24.22
CA LEU A 715 -35.84 11.14 24.63
C LEU A 715 -37.05 11.70 23.86
N SER A 716 -37.65 10.88 23.00
CA SER A 716 -38.82 11.25 22.21
C SER A 716 -40.15 11.13 22.96
N GLY A 717 -40.14 10.48 24.13
CA GLY A 717 -41.34 10.11 24.89
C GLY A 717 -41.92 8.75 24.50
N ASP A 718 -41.39 8.10 23.47
CA ASP A 718 -41.71 6.74 23.07
C ASP A 718 -41.03 5.73 24.01
N THR A 719 -41.83 5.00 24.80
CA THR A 719 -41.33 4.00 25.75
C THR A 719 -40.59 2.87 25.06
N ASP A 720 -40.93 2.56 23.80
CA ASP A 720 -40.32 1.46 23.07
C ASP A 720 -38.91 1.81 22.63
N ARG A 721 -38.58 3.09 22.43
CA ARG A 721 -37.24 3.57 22.01
C ARG A 721 -36.32 3.85 23.18
N ARG A 722 -36.89 4.11 24.36
CA ARG A 722 -36.16 4.43 25.58
C ARG A 722 -35.29 3.25 26.01
N TYR A 723 -34.04 3.55 26.36
CA TYR A 723 -33.12 2.63 27.02
C TYR A 723 -32.54 3.30 28.26
N GLU A 724 -32.65 2.62 29.40
CA GLU A 724 -32.23 3.14 30.70
C GLU A 724 -31.07 2.30 31.23
N PHE A 725 -29.92 2.95 31.50
CA PHE A 725 -28.73 2.30 32.05
C PHE A 725 -28.70 2.29 33.57
N ALA A 726 -29.34 3.29 34.18
CA ALA A 726 -29.45 3.48 35.62
C ALA A 726 -30.60 4.47 35.89
N PRO A 727 -31.18 4.52 37.10
CA PRO A 727 -32.20 5.51 37.44
C PRO A 727 -31.76 6.94 37.12
N GLY A 728 -32.46 7.60 36.19
CA GLY A 728 -32.15 8.96 35.75
C GLY A 728 -31.09 9.08 34.65
N ILE A 729 -30.62 7.96 34.08
CA ILE A 729 -29.75 7.92 32.90
C ILE A 729 -30.45 7.11 31.81
N ALA A 730 -31.26 7.80 31.02
CA ALA A 730 -32.04 7.22 29.94
C ALA A 730 -31.88 8.02 28.65
N VAL A 731 -31.72 7.29 27.55
CA VAL A 731 -31.61 7.84 26.19
C VAL A 731 -32.46 7.00 25.25
N ASP A 732 -32.86 7.56 24.12
CA ASP A 732 -33.43 6.74 23.05
C ASP A 732 -32.31 5.98 22.33
N ARG A 733 -32.56 4.71 21.97
CA ARG A 733 -31.56 3.87 21.30
C ARG A 733 -31.12 4.45 19.96
N VAL A 734 -29.86 4.20 19.60
CA VAL A 734 -29.33 4.53 18.28
C VAL A 734 -29.62 3.41 17.28
N VAL A 735 -29.77 3.79 16.01
CA VAL A 735 -29.92 2.83 14.91
C VAL A 735 -28.58 2.64 14.21
N ARG A 736 -28.15 1.39 14.05
CA ARG A 736 -26.92 0.99 13.35
C ARG A 736 -27.16 -0.30 12.55
N ALA A 737 -27.40 -0.16 11.25
CA ALA A 737 -27.57 -1.27 10.33
C ALA A 737 -26.23 -1.96 10.01
N LYS A 738 -26.25 -3.28 9.80
CA LYS A 738 -25.05 -4.06 9.44
C LYS A 738 -24.77 -4.02 7.94
N LEU A 739 -23.54 -4.35 7.54
CA LEU A 739 -23.19 -4.52 6.12
C LEU A 739 -23.83 -5.79 5.54
N GLN A 740 -24.29 -5.76 4.27
CA GLN A 740 -24.84 -6.95 3.62
C GLN A 740 -23.84 -8.11 3.52
N THR A 741 -22.55 -7.81 3.45
CA THR A 741 -21.44 -8.79 3.44
C THR A 741 -21.07 -9.29 4.84
N SER A 742 -21.82 -8.94 5.89
CA SER A 742 -21.58 -9.44 7.24
C SER A 742 -21.78 -10.96 7.28
N GLY A 743 -20.76 -11.70 7.68
CA GLY A 743 -20.87 -13.14 7.91
C GLY A 743 -21.87 -13.48 9.02
N HIS A 744 -22.35 -14.73 9.04
CA HIS A 744 -23.40 -15.19 9.96
C HIS A 744 -23.07 -14.97 11.46
N ASP A 745 -21.78 -14.99 11.81
CA ASP A 745 -21.29 -14.88 13.20
C ASP A 745 -20.90 -13.45 13.62
N ALA A 746 -20.73 -12.52 12.68
CA ALA A 746 -20.19 -11.19 12.95
C ALA A 746 -20.98 -10.10 12.21
N ALA A 747 -21.82 -9.36 12.95
CA ALA A 747 -22.49 -8.17 12.44
C ALA A 747 -21.53 -6.97 12.46
N ASP A 748 -21.24 -6.41 11.28
CA ASP A 748 -20.36 -5.27 11.12
C ASP A 748 -21.14 -3.96 10.91
N ILE A 749 -21.00 -3.00 11.83
CA ILE A 749 -21.65 -1.69 11.75
C ILE A 749 -20.78 -0.56 11.15
N LYS A 750 -19.53 -0.84 10.77
CA LYS A 750 -18.50 0.11 10.27
C LYS A 750 -17.98 1.10 11.34
N THR A 751 -18.81 2.02 11.79
CA THR A 751 -18.40 3.11 12.69
C THR A 751 -19.44 3.33 13.77
N LEU A 752 -18.98 3.54 15.00
CA LEU A 752 -19.84 3.75 16.16
C LEU A 752 -19.90 5.22 16.57
N MET A 753 -18.72 5.80 16.81
CA MET A 753 -18.51 7.10 17.44
C MET A 753 -18.35 8.22 16.41
N SER A 754 -19.12 9.30 16.56
CA SER A 754 -18.92 10.54 15.79
C SER A 754 -17.82 11.43 16.39
N ARG A 755 -17.31 12.40 15.62
CA ARG A 755 -16.34 13.40 16.14
C ARG A 755 -16.89 14.19 17.33
N ARG A 756 -18.19 14.51 17.33
CA ARG A 756 -18.82 15.21 18.46
C ARG A 756 -18.88 14.34 19.70
N ASP A 757 -19.12 13.03 19.52
CA ASP A 757 -19.17 12.07 20.62
C ASP A 757 -17.78 11.92 21.27
N ALA A 758 -16.73 11.90 20.44
CA ALA A 758 -15.33 11.83 20.89
C ALA A 758 -14.87 13.05 21.70
N GLY A 759 -15.59 14.16 21.63
CA GLY A 759 -15.33 15.41 22.36
C GLY A 759 -16.43 15.79 23.35
N VAL A 760 -17.36 14.89 23.68
CA VAL A 760 -18.55 15.19 24.50
C VAL A 760 -18.20 15.70 25.90
N ASP A 761 -17.04 15.29 26.43
CA ASP A 761 -16.53 15.69 27.74
C ASP A 761 -15.72 16.99 27.71
N LEU A 762 -15.52 17.60 26.55
CA LEU A 762 -14.75 18.83 26.35
C LEU A 762 -15.67 20.04 26.13
N ASP A 763 -15.16 21.22 26.45
CA ASP A 763 -15.75 22.48 26.03
C ASP A 763 -15.29 22.81 24.60
N LEU A 764 -16.21 22.72 23.65
CA LEU A 764 -15.98 23.02 22.24
C LEU A 764 -16.68 24.33 21.82
N THR A 765 -17.19 25.11 22.78
CA THR A 765 -17.87 26.37 22.50
C THR A 765 -16.88 27.40 21.96
N GLY A 766 -17.05 27.79 20.69
CA GLY A 766 -16.15 28.72 19.98
C GLY A 766 -15.37 28.11 18.81
N LEU A 767 -15.48 26.80 18.57
CA LEU A 767 -14.97 26.20 17.32
C LEU A 767 -16.01 26.34 16.21
N SER A 768 -15.60 26.89 15.05
CA SER A 768 -16.43 26.97 13.85
C SER A 768 -16.69 25.57 13.25
N GLU A 769 -15.74 24.65 13.41
CA GLU A 769 -15.83 23.26 12.97
C GLU A 769 -15.10 22.34 13.95
N VAL A 770 -15.70 21.17 14.24
CA VAL A 770 -15.11 20.15 15.10
C VAL A 770 -14.26 19.21 14.25
N THR A 771 -13.00 19.57 14.08
CA THR A 771 -11.97 18.74 13.42
C THR A 771 -11.22 17.87 14.42
N GLU A 772 -10.60 16.79 13.96
CA GLU A 772 -9.84 15.89 14.83
C GLU A 772 -8.63 16.59 15.47
N ALA A 773 -7.96 17.46 14.70
CA ALA A 773 -6.86 18.29 15.21
C ALA A 773 -7.34 19.20 16.33
N ALA A 774 -8.51 19.85 16.17
CA ALA A 774 -9.10 20.69 17.20
C ALA A 774 -9.47 19.88 18.45
N LEU A 775 -10.03 18.67 18.29
CA LEU A 775 -10.33 17.76 19.41
C LEU A 775 -9.07 17.32 20.17
N LYS A 776 -8.02 16.95 19.45
CA LYS A 776 -6.73 16.56 20.05
C LYS A 776 -6.12 17.73 20.82
N VAL A 777 -6.17 18.95 20.27
CA VAL A 777 -5.72 20.18 20.96
C VAL A 777 -6.58 20.48 22.18
N ALA A 778 -7.91 20.41 22.06
CA ALA A 778 -8.84 20.66 23.15
C ALA A 778 -8.62 19.65 24.29
N ARG A 779 -8.53 18.35 24.00
CA ARG A 779 -8.26 17.31 25.02
C ARG A 779 -6.90 17.51 25.67
N ARG A 780 -5.88 17.84 24.87
CA ARG A 780 -4.53 18.13 25.34
C ARG A 780 -4.48 19.33 26.30
N THR A 781 -5.40 20.29 26.17
CA THR A 781 -5.46 21.49 27.01
C THR A 781 -6.38 21.30 28.21
N GLN A 782 -7.56 20.72 28.02
CA GLN A 782 -8.63 20.66 29.03
C GLN A 782 -8.63 19.37 29.86
N SER A 783 -8.17 18.25 29.31
CA SER A 783 -8.22 16.92 29.95
C SER A 783 -6.99 16.07 29.57
N PRO A 784 -5.77 16.52 29.91
CA PRO A 784 -4.53 15.89 29.45
C PRO A 784 -4.26 14.52 30.05
N ASP A 785 -4.83 14.20 31.21
CA ASP A 785 -4.59 12.95 31.94
C ASP A 785 -5.86 12.10 32.13
N THR A 786 -6.97 12.52 31.49
CA THR A 786 -8.30 11.89 31.62
C THR A 786 -8.75 11.34 30.27
N ALA A 787 -9.07 10.05 30.23
CA ALA A 787 -9.64 9.40 29.06
C ALA A 787 -11.17 9.42 29.10
N LEU A 788 -11.78 9.18 27.95
CA LEU A 788 -13.23 9.10 27.78
C LEU A 788 -13.62 7.67 27.37
N LEU A 789 -14.62 7.11 28.01
CA LEU A 789 -15.33 5.89 27.61
C LEU A 789 -16.77 6.27 27.25
N THR A 790 -17.23 5.84 26.09
CA THR A 790 -18.58 6.11 25.56
C THR A 790 -19.35 4.81 25.41
N LEU A 791 -20.63 4.81 25.79
CA LEU A 791 -21.56 3.68 25.72
C LEU A 791 -22.75 4.04 24.83
N TYR A 792 -23.10 3.15 23.90
CA TYR A 792 -24.18 3.34 22.95
C TYR A 792 -25.19 2.20 23.05
N PRO A 793 -26.45 2.44 23.45
CA PRO A 793 -27.48 1.42 23.34
C PRO A 793 -27.99 1.38 21.89
N ILE A 794 -27.66 0.32 21.17
CA ILE A 794 -28.02 0.10 19.77
C ILE A 794 -29.30 -0.73 19.72
N ASP A 795 -30.25 -0.28 18.91
CA ASP A 795 -31.51 -0.98 18.68
C ASP A 795 -31.28 -2.35 18.04
N ALA A 796 -32.00 -3.38 18.51
CA ALA A 796 -31.77 -4.77 18.09
C ALA A 796 -32.17 -5.00 16.63
N LEU A 797 -33.25 -4.36 16.20
CA LEU A 797 -33.73 -4.44 14.83
C LEU A 797 -32.87 -3.58 13.92
N SER A 798 -32.59 -2.33 14.34
CA SER A 798 -31.80 -1.32 13.62
C SER A 798 -32.02 -1.38 12.10
N PRO A 799 -33.17 -0.89 11.59
CA PRO A 799 -33.59 -1.10 10.21
C PRO A 799 -32.61 -0.47 9.21
N SER A 800 -32.55 -1.06 8.01
CA SER A 800 -31.72 -0.53 6.93
C SER A 800 -32.25 0.84 6.45
N PRO A 801 -31.39 1.85 6.24
CA PRO A 801 -31.80 3.12 5.65
C PRO A 801 -32.28 2.92 4.20
N ALA A 802 -33.42 3.49 3.82
CA ALA A 802 -34.02 3.33 2.49
C ALA A 802 -33.10 3.74 1.31
N ASN A 803 -32.05 4.52 1.55
CA ASN A 803 -31.11 5.04 0.55
C ASN A 803 -29.73 4.36 0.56
N ARG A 804 -29.56 3.18 1.19
CA ARG A 804 -28.25 2.50 1.26
C ARG A 804 -28.32 1.04 0.79
N ALA A 805 -28.01 0.83 -0.49
CA ALA A 805 -28.09 -0.47 -1.16
C ALA A 805 -27.24 -1.59 -0.51
N LEU A 806 -26.18 -1.23 0.23
CA LEU A 806 -25.21 -2.17 0.83
C LEU A 806 -25.45 -2.49 2.31
N ARG A 807 -26.58 -2.07 2.90
CA ARG A 807 -26.89 -2.27 4.34
C ARG A 807 -28.09 -3.20 4.54
N SER A 808 -28.03 -4.04 5.56
CA SER A 808 -29.12 -4.88 6.03
C SER A 808 -29.46 -4.56 7.50
N PRO A 809 -30.68 -4.85 7.97
CA PRO A 809 -31.03 -4.69 9.38
C PRO A 809 -30.04 -5.42 10.29
N LEU A 810 -29.76 -4.87 11.48
CA LEU A 810 -28.87 -5.53 12.43
C LEU A 810 -29.39 -6.92 12.79
N ASP A 811 -30.71 -7.00 13.03
CA ASP A 811 -31.44 -8.25 13.32
C ASP A 811 -30.79 -9.04 14.45
N ALA A 812 -30.48 -8.35 15.55
CA ALA A 812 -29.91 -8.96 16.74
C ALA A 812 -31.01 -9.56 17.62
N VAL A 813 -30.68 -10.64 18.33
CA VAL A 813 -31.60 -11.30 19.27
C VAL A 813 -31.90 -10.46 20.51
N ASP A 814 -31.08 -9.43 20.76
CA ASP A 814 -31.27 -8.43 21.82
C ASP A 814 -30.52 -7.12 21.48
N HIS A 815 -30.78 -6.05 22.23
CA HIS A 815 -30.09 -4.78 22.10
C HIS A 815 -28.59 -4.91 22.35
N VAL A 816 -27.82 -4.21 21.53
CA VAL A 816 -26.36 -4.28 21.53
C VAL A 816 -25.79 -3.05 22.23
N ILE A 817 -24.77 -3.21 23.06
CA ILE A 817 -24.03 -2.06 23.61
C ILE A 817 -22.76 -1.85 22.81
N GLY A 818 -22.65 -0.71 22.12
CA GLY A 818 -21.39 -0.27 21.53
C GLY A 818 -20.51 0.47 22.54
N VAL A 819 -19.20 0.32 22.42
CA VAL A 819 -18.20 0.96 23.28
C VAL A 819 -17.20 1.74 22.43
N GLY A 820 -16.88 2.95 22.86
CA GLY A 820 -15.77 3.71 22.30
C GLY A 820 -14.88 4.33 23.37
N LEU A 821 -13.57 4.30 23.19
CA LEU A 821 -12.53 4.79 24.09
C LEU A 821 -11.72 5.89 23.41
N VAL A 822 -11.48 7.00 24.10
CA VAL A 822 -10.64 8.10 23.61
C VAL A 822 -9.54 8.37 24.62
N PHE A 823 -8.29 8.16 24.21
CA PHE A 823 -7.14 8.28 25.08
C PHE A 823 -6.39 9.60 24.87
N PRO A 824 -5.95 10.28 25.95
CA PRO A 824 -5.09 11.43 25.82
C PRO A 824 -3.67 11.06 25.37
N MET A 825 -2.99 12.03 24.75
CA MET A 825 -1.58 11.92 24.37
C MET A 825 -0.68 11.77 25.62
N PRO A 826 0.28 10.81 25.64
CA PRO A 826 1.28 10.70 26.71
C PRO A 826 2.14 11.97 26.85
N ARG A 827 2.60 12.28 28.07
CA ARG A 827 3.44 13.47 28.35
C ARG A 827 4.49 13.19 29.43
N GLY A 828 5.66 13.83 29.34
CA GLY A 828 6.69 13.70 30.37
C GLY A 828 7.18 12.24 30.53
N GLU A 829 7.32 11.77 31.77
CA GLU A 829 7.79 10.40 32.06
C GLU A 829 6.79 9.29 31.70
N ASP A 830 5.50 9.62 31.54
CA ASP A 830 4.44 8.72 31.07
C ASP A 830 4.63 8.29 29.60
N SER A 831 5.46 9.02 28.83
CA SER A 831 5.86 8.62 27.48
C SER A 831 6.88 7.47 27.45
N LYS A 832 7.47 7.10 28.60
CA LYS A 832 8.49 6.04 28.72
C LYS A 832 7.90 4.65 28.96
N VAL A 833 6.57 4.50 29.02
CA VAL A 833 5.90 3.22 29.28
C VAL A 833 6.10 2.27 28.09
N GLU A 834 6.88 1.20 28.29
CA GLU A 834 7.17 0.18 27.26
C GLU A 834 5.93 -0.64 26.83
N TRP A 835 6.00 -1.18 25.62
CA TRP A 835 4.91 -1.74 24.81
C TRP A 835 4.79 -3.29 24.89
N TYR A 836 3.65 -3.89 24.48
CA TYR A 836 3.44 -5.37 24.40
C TYR A 836 2.85 -5.87 23.05
N SER A 837 3.30 -7.05 22.60
CA SER A 837 2.90 -7.77 21.38
C SER A 837 1.75 -8.75 21.60
N ALA A 838 0.80 -8.86 20.66
CA ALA A 838 -0.21 -9.94 20.69
C ALA A 838 0.43 -11.31 20.35
N ASP A 839 -0.12 -12.39 20.92
CA ASP A 839 0.26 -13.77 20.62
C ASP A 839 -0.48 -14.23 19.34
N LEU A 840 0.26 -14.55 18.28
CA LEU A 840 -0.26 -14.91 16.94
C LEU A 840 -0.15 -16.42 16.66
N SER A 841 -0.02 -17.25 17.69
CA SER A 841 0.13 -18.71 17.56
C SER A 841 -1.06 -19.46 16.93
N SER A 842 -2.17 -18.79 16.61
CA SER A 842 -3.37 -19.37 16.00
C SER A 842 -3.43 -19.32 14.47
N VAL A 843 -2.42 -18.73 13.80
CA VAL A 843 -2.30 -18.78 12.34
C VAL A 843 -1.53 -20.05 11.98
N GLU A 844 -2.15 -20.98 11.25
CA GLU A 844 -1.45 -22.18 10.77
C GLU A 844 -0.36 -21.77 9.77
N ASP A 845 0.89 -21.79 10.24
CA ASP A 845 2.10 -21.47 9.48
C ASP A 845 2.41 -22.54 8.43
N ASP A 846 2.06 -22.31 7.17
CA ASP A 846 2.53 -23.08 5.99
C ASP A 846 3.94 -22.64 5.51
N GLU A 847 4.64 -21.75 6.23
CA GLU A 847 5.97 -21.27 5.85
C GLU A 847 7.11 -22.19 6.33
N GLU A 848 7.41 -23.23 5.53
CA GLU A 848 8.81 -23.52 5.24
C GLU A 848 9.19 -22.76 3.96
N GLU A 849 9.50 -21.46 4.10
CA GLU A 849 10.22 -20.75 3.05
C GLU A 849 11.63 -21.33 2.95
N ASP A 850 11.80 -22.41 2.18
CA ASP A 850 13.11 -22.91 1.81
C ASP A 850 13.74 -21.99 0.75
N PHE A 851 14.26 -20.85 1.21
CA PHE A 851 15.04 -19.95 0.37
C PHE A 851 16.34 -20.60 -0.14
N SER A 852 16.77 -21.77 0.36
CA SER A 852 17.98 -22.43 -0.16
C SER A 852 17.81 -22.82 -1.64
N LEU A 853 16.60 -23.25 -2.03
CA LEU A 853 16.26 -23.56 -3.42
C LEU A 853 16.20 -22.31 -4.33
N LEU A 854 16.06 -21.11 -3.77
CA LEU A 854 16.09 -19.85 -4.53
C LEU A 854 17.50 -19.35 -4.82
N PHE A 855 18.52 -19.91 -4.16
CA PHE A 855 19.92 -19.50 -4.30
C PHE A 855 20.83 -20.58 -4.93
N ASP A 856 20.40 -21.85 -5.00
CA ASP A 856 21.28 -22.96 -5.41
C ASP A 856 21.19 -23.39 -6.89
N GLU A 857 20.13 -23.05 -7.63
CA GLU A 857 19.94 -23.63 -8.97
C GLU A 857 20.52 -22.81 -10.15
N ASP A 858 20.86 -21.52 -9.96
CA ASP A 858 21.18 -20.61 -11.07
C ASP A 858 22.69 -20.34 -11.30
N ASP A 859 23.59 -21.00 -10.55
CA ASP A 859 25.06 -20.83 -10.68
C ASP A 859 25.79 -22.14 -11.13
N ARG A 860 25.14 -23.00 -11.92
CA ARG A 860 25.81 -24.07 -12.68
C ARG A 860 26.06 -23.70 -14.14
#